data_AF-A0A0W0W6F4-F1
#
_entry.id   AF-A0A0W0W6F4-F1
#
_cell.length_a   1.000
_cell.length_b   1.000
_cell.length_c   1.000
_cell.angle_alpha   90.00
_cell.angle_beta   90.00
_cell.angle_gamma   90.00
#
_symmetry.space_group_name_H-M   'P 1'
#
loop_
_entity.id
_entity.type
_entity.pdbx_description
1 polymer ?
#
loop_
_entity_poly.entity_id
_entity_poly.type
_entity_poly.pdbx_seq_one_letter_code
_entity_poly.pdbx_strand_id
1 'polypeptide(L)'
;MAREHSELFTALTQKIGEEFRLKPHDLVAKLQETNYEALSDLLREVNDAQFGIVSTVDPKTHTWLRDATQAKPLEQRMRHDAPVIEANNALLRCLSRLRPIDYAIDKKMGAKGQELRDDINTRFGLLCQEILTIAQGAAHDEDKQKRISQKENEFNTFLVEQLHKANLTKGCESREDAEKLLFHYRNLSSVLSPARPMVTLTYDKTERILQRETQYPVTRKTETQKQALHQLETVTAYPFQDEKNAHTAQNLAIQEADSLFAGLMARDDTALPAQARKTHLVGAKNAFIVKNELIEIKEASELQPPQIDRLQAEDEEDVLWLARMGSPVFIGKGEESEAVQIHTRENLEQVRVAAAEKMDKNPDLLNLHVTTLNTYSFLEKQATIINHVAKATKERDDKNDQMSYAATNPDGTFRALDIAQGLDFGKEQVPHGIAPLQKAERLKSVCKVILAACQAINTLSVIHCASGQDRTGTAVEKATQEWMKKRYKSKHKNISNIESVRAQGGNAAEITSHHVPGSSGMKSDSIANDVFGSTTTFSPQAQDEFYLKSAETNKKNHVGDVTFLKTPSKAAIEEYEDYLSEFAANLEQAQDALLIDKGRKIIEQVKAIAGNTPENLDSRALNDLSQVLFSANNSLIDIDDPQKTQANSKRLAALANHVSGNTSPGWHALGTALLTFACASLVIVGVLAAIPSGGSSLLLSAIGAAGLGASLGVGVGIGVAGVAGAGMFYHGREKGLAKSVSQFRQTLFDIKKESQPEDENPDHNQENSNHPQ
;
A
#
# COMPACT_ATOMS: atom_id res chain seq x y z
N MET A 1 37.32 17.61 -8.20
CA MET A 1 37.41 16.14 -8.43
C MET A 1 36.05 15.72 -8.93
N ALA A 2 35.99 14.83 -9.92
CA ALA A 2 34.70 14.33 -10.40
C ALA A 2 33.99 13.58 -9.26
N ARG A 3 32.66 13.54 -9.30
CA ARG A 3 31.92 12.71 -8.35
C ARG A 3 32.30 11.25 -8.55
N GLU A 4 32.54 10.56 -7.44
CA GLU A 4 32.92 9.15 -7.44
C GLU A 4 31.74 8.28 -7.03
N HIS A 5 31.77 7.04 -7.51
CA HIS A 5 30.89 5.97 -7.09
C HIS A 5 31.15 5.58 -5.62
N SER A 6 30.20 4.89 -5.00
CA SER A 6 30.34 4.42 -3.62
C SER A 6 31.55 3.47 -3.44
N GLU A 7 32.04 3.37 -2.21
CA GLU A 7 33.10 2.40 -1.86
C GLU A 7 32.66 0.96 -2.18
N LEU A 8 31.38 0.65 -1.94
CA LEU A 8 30.80 -0.66 -2.19
C LEU A 8 30.79 -0.98 -3.70
N PHE A 9 30.44 0.01 -4.54
CA PHE A 9 30.53 -0.11 -6.00
C PHE A 9 31.96 -0.39 -6.43
N THR A 10 32.92 0.42 -5.96
CA THR A 10 34.34 0.28 -6.34
C THR A 10 34.89 -1.09 -5.94
N ALA A 11 34.51 -1.61 -4.77
CA ALA A 11 34.96 -2.91 -4.28
C ALA A 11 34.37 -4.09 -5.07
N LEU A 12 33.06 -4.05 -5.33
CA LEU A 12 32.31 -5.22 -5.82
C LEU A 12 32.08 -5.26 -7.33
N THR A 13 32.43 -4.19 -8.04
CA THR A 13 32.27 -4.13 -9.49
C THR A 13 33.60 -4.30 -10.22
N GLN A 14 33.49 -4.70 -11.48
CA GLN A 14 34.58 -4.69 -12.44
C GLN A 14 34.06 -4.18 -13.78
N LYS A 15 34.90 -3.45 -14.51
CA LYS A 15 34.59 -3.02 -15.87
C LYS A 15 35.15 -4.04 -16.86
N ILE A 16 34.28 -4.69 -17.64
CA ILE A 16 34.67 -5.61 -18.72
C ILE A 16 34.12 -5.05 -20.04
N GLY A 17 35.02 -4.59 -20.90
CA GLY A 17 34.62 -3.81 -22.07
C GLY A 17 33.91 -2.52 -21.65
N GLU A 18 32.67 -2.35 -22.12
CA GLU A 18 31.82 -1.19 -21.78
C GLU A 18 30.87 -1.44 -20.60
N GLU A 19 30.83 -2.66 -20.06
CA GLU A 19 29.87 -3.05 -19.02
C GLU A 19 30.49 -2.97 -17.62
N PHE A 20 29.72 -2.46 -16.66
CA PHE A 20 30.02 -2.62 -15.25
C PHE A 20 29.33 -3.89 -14.73
N ARG A 21 30.09 -4.83 -14.19
CA ARG A 21 29.60 -6.13 -13.73
C ARG A 21 29.91 -6.31 -12.26
N LEU A 22 28.91 -6.75 -11.49
CA LEU A 22 29.13 -7.22 -10.13
C LEU A 22 29.91 -8.53 -10.15
N LYS A 23 30.91 -8.67 -9.27
CA LYS A 23 31.68 -9.90 -9.08
C LYS A 23 30.86 -10.86 -8.22
N PRO A 24 30.35 -11.99 -8.76
CA PRO A 24 29.37 -12.81 -8.04
C PRO A 24 29.88 -13.35 -6.70
N HIS A 25 31.14 -13.83 -6.66
CA HIS A 25 31.74 -14.39 -5.45
C HIS A 25 31.98 -13.32 -4.37
N ASP A 26 32.53 -12.16 -4.75
CA ASP A 26 32.82 -11.07 -3.83
C ASP A 26 31.52 -10.48 -3.25
N LEU A 27 30.48 -10.39 -4.07
CA LEU A 27 29.16 -9.94 -3.62
C LEU A 27 28.63 -10.87 -2.53
N VAL A 28 28.64 -12.19 -2.76
CA VAL A 28 28.15 -13.18 -1.77
C VAL A 28 28.93 -13.11 -0.47
N ALA A 29 30.26 -12.99 -0.54
CA ALA A 29 31.08 -12.80 0.65
C ALA A 29 30.68 -11.53 1.41
N LYS A 30 30.34 -10.46 0.69
CA LYS A 30 29.99 -9.17 1.29
C LYS A 30 28.55 -9.08 1.81
N LEU A 31 27.63 -9.95 1.35
CA LEU A 31 26.24 -9.99 1.80
C LEU A 31 26.10 -10.26 3.31
N GLN A 32 27.01 -11.02 3.90
CA GLN A 32 26.98 -11.30 5.34
C GLN A 32 27.30 -10.06 6.20
N GLU A 33 27.95 -9.06 5.62
CA GLU A 33 28.39 -7.83 6.30
C GLU A 33 27.55 -6.61 5.92
N THR A 34 26.68 -6.73 4.92
CA THR A 34 26.00 -5.60 4.27
C THR A 34 24.50 -5.71 4.47
N ASN A 35 23.86 -4.62 4.88
CA ASN A 35 22.39 -4.60 4.99
C ASN A 35 21.72 -4.57 3.60
N TYR A 36 20.47 -5.01 3.53
CA TYR A 36 19.72 -5.10 2.28
C TYR A 36 19.48 -3.75 1.58
N GLU A 37 19.52 -2.64 2.30
CA GLU A 37 19.33 -1.31 1.74
C GLU A 37 20.56 -0.85 0.95
N ALA A 38 21.76 -1.00 1.51
CA ALA A 38 23.02 -0.73 0.82
C ALA A 38 23.20 -1.60 -0.43
N LEU A 39 22.70 -2.84 -0.41
CA LEU A 39 22.69 -3.69 -1.59
C LEU A 39 21.71 -3.20 -2.66
N SER A 40 20.51 -2.74 -2.26
CA SER A 40 19.56 -2.12 -3.17
C SER A 40 20.16 -0.88 -3.83
N ASP A 41 20.89 -0.07 -3.06
CA ASP A 41 21.60 1.10 -3.56
C ASP A 41 22.70 0.72 -4.55
N LEU A 42 23.53 -0.29 -4.23
CA LEU A 42 24.56 -0.83 -5.14
C LEU A 42 23.97 -1.29 -6.47
N LEU A 43 22.88 -2.07 -6.46
CA LEU A 43 22.27 -2.58 -7.68
C LEU A 43 21.72 -1.45 -8.57
N ARG A 44 21.16 -0.39 -7.97
CA ARG A 44 20.71 0.80 -8.70
C ARG A 44 21.90 1.60 -9.25
N GLU A 45 22.96 1.75 -8.46
CA GLU A 45 24.19 2.42 -8.88
C GLU A 45 24.86 1.69 -10.06
N VAL A 46 24.91 0.36 -10.05
CA VAL A 46 25.43 -0.45 -11.16
C VAL A 46 24.59 -0.30 -12.43
N ASN A 47 23.27 -0.16 -12.33
CA ASN A 47 22.42 0.13 -13.48
C ASN A 47 22.71 1.52 -14.06
N ASP A 48 22.76 2.56 -13.22
CA ASP A 48 23.06 3.93 -13.64
C ASP A 48 24.47 4.05 -14.26
N ALA A 49 25.46 3.32 -13.71
CA ALA A 49 26.82 3.30 -14.23
C ALA A 49 26.93 2.80 -15.67
N GLN A 50 26.03 1.90 -16.12
CA GLN A 50 26.00 1.45 -17.52
C GLN A 50 25.81 2.62 -18.50
N PHE A 51 25.10 3.67 -18.04
CA PHE A 51 24.77 4.86 -18.81
C PHE A 51 25.70 6.04 -18.52
N GLY A 52 26.79 5.83 -17.78
CA GLY A 52 27.71 6.89 -17.36
C GLY A 52 27.11 7.87 -16.35
N ILE A 53 26.12 7.42 -15.58
CA ILE A 53 25.51 8.19 -14.50
C ILE A 53 26.16 7.75 -13.18
N VAL A 54 26.65 8.71 -12.40
CA VAL A 54 27.21 8.43 -11.07
C VAL A 54 26.13 8.63 -10.03
N SER A 55 25.70 7.53 -9.40
CA SER A 55 24.63 7.56 -8.41
C SER A 55 25.14 7.17 -7.03
N THR A 56 24.76 7.92 -6.00
CA THR A 56 25.20 7.68 -4.63
C THR A 56 24.20 8.25 -3.62
N VAL A 57 24.26 7.75 -2.38
CA VAL A 57 23.53 8.32 -1.25
C VAL A 57 24.38 9.42 -0.63
N ASP A 58 23.85 10.64 -0.54
CA ASP A 58 24.46 11.68 0.27
C ASP A 58 24.22 11.35 1.76
N PRO A 59 25.28 11.04 2.55
CA PRO A 59 25.12 10.67 3.96
C PRO A 59 24.60 11.81 4.83
N LYS A 60 24.75 13.08 4.41
CA LYS A 60 24.32 14.24 5.20
C LYS A 60 22.83 14.52 5.07
N THR A 61 22.32 14.43 3.84
CA THR A 61 20.92 14.76 3.55
C THR A 61 20.05 13.53 3.36
N HIS A 62 20.64 12.32 3.36
CA HIS A 62 19.98 11.06 3.06
C HIS A 62 19.27 11.06 1.69
N THR A 63 19.85 11.78 0.72
CA THR A 63 19.31 11.96 -0.64
C THR A 63 19.91 10.94 -1.59
N TRP A 64 19.09 10.37 -2.47
CA TRP A 64 19.57 9.60 -3.63
C TRP A 64 19.94 10.56 -4.76
N LEU A 65 21.23 10.74 -4.98
CA LEU A 65 21.77 11.67 -5.96
C LEU A 65 22.20 10.93 -7.23
N ARG A 66 21.70 11.37 -8.38
CA ARG A 66 22.02 10.84 -9.71
C ARG A 66 22.70 11.94 -10.54
N ASP A 67 24.00 11.82 -10.72
CA ASP A 67 24.78 12.77 -11.50
C ASP A 67 24.91 12.28 -12.95
N ALA A 68 24.06 12.82 -13.81
CA ALA A 68 24.01 12.54 -15.24
C ALA A 68 24.68 13.65 -16.07
N THR A 69 25.47 14.53 -15.46
CA THR A 69 26.15 15.64 -16.18
C THR A 69 27.19 15.15 -17.21
N GLN A 70 27.66 13.90 -17.05
CA GLN A 70 28.57 13.21 -17.96
C GLN A 70 27.97 11.91 -18.52
N ALA A 71 26.63 11.80 -18.54
CA ALA A 71 25.96 10.61 -19.05
C ALA A 71 26.32 10.33 -20.52
N LYS A 72 26.35 9.05 -20.88
CA LYS A 72 26.59 8.60 -22.25
C LYS A 72 25.50 9.14 -23.18
N PRO A 73 25.85 9.63 -24.39
CA PRO A 73 24.89 9.96 -25.43
C PRO A 73 23.96 8.79 -25.73
N LEU A 74 22.70 9.07 -26.11
CA LEU A 74 21.65 8.06 -26.24
C LEU A 74 22.02 6.96 -27.25
N GLU A 75 22.62 7.36 -28.37
CA GLU A 75 23.07 6.46 -29.43
C GLU A 75 24.23 5.54 -29.04
N GLN A 76 24.89 5.80 -27.91
CA GLN A 76 25.99 5.00 -27.36
C GLN A 76 25.55 4.11 -26.20
N ARG A 77 24.27 4.15 -25.81
CA ARG A 77 23.76 3.37 -24.67
C ARG A 77 23.51 1.93 -25.06
N MET A 78 23.76 1.05 -24.10
CA MET A 78 23.23 -0.31 -24.19
C MET A 78 21.72 -0.29 -23.99
N ARG A 79 21.04 -1.33 -24.46
CA ARG A 79 19.60 -1.46 -24.26
C ARG A 79 19.26 -1.70 -22.79
N HIS A 80 18.17 -1.09 -22.33
CA HIS A 80 17.65 -1.29 -20.97
C HIS A 80 17.22 -2.73 -20.65
N ASP A 81 17.00 -3.58 -21.67
CA ASP A 81 16.73 -5.01 -21.51
C ASP A 81 17.96 -5.91 -21.65
N ALA A 82 19.17 -5.32 -21.65
CA ALA A 82 20.41 -6.10 -21.63
C ALA A 82 20.44 -7.02 -20.38
N PRO A 83 20.94 -8.27 -20.49
CA PRO A 83 20.91 -9.23 -19.38
C PRO A 83 21.56 -8.75 -18.08
N VAL A 84 22.60 -7.90 -18.15
CA VAL A 84 23.24 -7.33 -16.95
C VAL A 84 22.31 -6.40 -16.17
N ILE A 85 21.50 -5.59 -16.87
CA ILE A 85 20.51 -4.69 -16.26
C ILE A 85 19.33 -5.51 -15.73
N GLU A 86 18.84 -6.48 -16.51
CA GLU A 86 17.71 -7.30 -16.08
C GLU A 86 18.06 -8.19 -14.87
N ALA A 87 19.29 -8.70 -14.79
CA ALA A 87 19.78 -9.39 -13.60
C ALA A 87 19.69 -8.51 -12.36
N ASN A 88 20.17 -7.27 -12.43
CA ASN A 88 20.09 -6.33 -11.32
C ASN A 88 18.63 -5.99 -10.98
N ASN A 89 17.78 -5.78 -11.98
CA ASN A 89 16.35 -5.52 -11.78
C ASN A 89 15.64 -6.70 -11.10
N ALA A 90 15.91 -7.94 -11.51
CA ALA A 90 15.38 -9.14 -10.88
C ALA A 90 15.82 -9.25 -9.41
N LEU A 91 17.10 -8.98 -9.11
CA LEU A 91 17.60 -8.97 -7.74
C LEU A 91 16.97 -7.86 -6.89
N LEU A 92 16.77 -6.66 -7.45
CA LEU A 92 16.04 -5.57 -6.79
C LEU A 92 14.59 -5.97 -6.47
N ARG A 93 13.90 -6.62 -7.41
CA ARG A 93 12.55 -7.15 -7.14
C ARG A 93 12.58 -8.22 -6.05
N CYS A 94 13.56 -9.12 -6.05
CA CYS A 94 13.72 -10.13 -5.00
C CYS A 94 13.94 -9.50 -3.63
N LEU A 95 14.82 -8.50 -3.53
CA LEU A 95 15.03 -7.72 -2.31
C LEU A 95 13.76 -7.03 -1.83
N SER A 96 12.98 -6.44 -2.74
CA SER A 96 11.72 -5.79 -2.38
C SER A 96 10.69 -6.75 -1.77
N ARG A 97 10.79 -8.07 -2.01
CA ARG A 97 9.94 -9.08 -1.38
C ARG A 97 10.58 -9.64 -0.11
N LEU A 98 11.88 -9.93 -0.15
CA LEU A 98 12.63 -10.52 0.95
C LEU A 98 12.70 -9.59 2.18
N ARG A 99 13.04 -8.31 2.00
CA ARG A 99 13.24 -7.36 3.10
C ARG A 99 12.03 -7.28 4.06
N PRO A 100 10.80 -7.07 3.55
CA PRO A 100 9.63 -6.99 4.43
C PRO A 100 9.23 -8.34 5.02
N ILE A 101 9.54 -9.46 4.36
CA ILE A 101 9.33 -10.81 4.91
C ILE A 101 10.29 -11.09 6.07
N ASP A 102 11.58 -10.76 5.89
CA ASP A 102 12.59 -10.86 6.95
C ASP A 102 12.18 -10.07 8.21
N TYR A 103 11.72 -8.82 8.01
CA TYR A 103 11.19 -7.99 9.09
C TYR A 103 9.94 -8.62 9.75
N ALA A 104 8.99 -9.15 8.98
CA ALA A 104 7.78 -9.75 9.53
C ALA A 104 8.07 -10.99 10.37
N ILE A 105 8.99 -11.84 9.92
CA ILE A 105 9.45 -13.02 10.67
C ILE A 105 10.11 -12.59 11.99
N ASP A 106 11.01 -11.60 11.94
CA ASP A 106 11.65 -11.06 13.15
C ASP A 106 10.61 -10.49 14.13
N LYS A 107 9.66 -9.69 13.65
CA LYS A 107 8.62 -9.09 14.49
C LYS A 107 7.68 -10.11 15.12
N LYS A 108 7.32 -11.17 14.38
CA LYS A 108 6.40 -12.19 14.88
C LYS A 108 7.09 -13.22 15.79
N MET A 109 8.28 -13.69 15.42
CA MET A 109 8.92 -14.85 16.06
C MET A 109 10.14 -14.47 16.93
N GLY A 110 10.68 -13.26 16.78
CA GLY A 110 11.91 -12.84 17.43
C GLY A 110 13.05 -13.83 17.20
N ALA A 111 13.73 -14.21 18.28
CA ALA A 111 14.85 -15.16 18.23
C ALA A 111 14.47 -16.54 17.66
N LYS A 112 13.20 -17.00 17.79
CA LYS A 112 12.74 -18.28 17.21
C LYS A 112 12.73 -18.24 15.68
N GLY A 113 12.68 -17.05 15.07
CA GLY A 113 12.69 -16.86 13.62
C GLY A 113 14.08 -16.80 12.99
N GLN A 114 15.17 -16.80 13.79
CA GLN A 114 16.52 -16.56 13.29
C GLN A 114 16.95 -17.57 12.22
N GLU A 115 16.65 -18.86 12.40
CA GLU A 115 16.99 -19.91 11.43
C GLU A 115 16.34 -19.65 10.06
N LEU A 116 15.07 -19.24 10.04
CA LEU A 116 14.36 -18.91 8.80
C LEU A 116 14.99 -17.70 8.10
N ARG A 117 15.39 -16.70 8.87
CA ARG A 117 16.05 -15.49 8.36
C ARG A 117 17.45 -15.77 7.81
N ASP A 118 18.21 -16.63 8.50
CA ASP A 118 19.53 -17.09 8.04
C ASP A 118 19.41 -17.91 6.73
N ASP A 119 18.38 -18.76 6.62
CA ASP A 119 18.07 -19.51 5.39
C ASP A 119 17.69 -18.56 4.25
N ILE A 120 16.87 -17.54 4.52
CA ILE A 120 16.54 -16.47 3.57
C ILE A 120 17.80 -15.77 3.06
N ASN A 121 18.68 -15.34 3.97
CA ASN A 121 19.90 -14.63 3.61
C ASN A 121 20.84 -15.53 2.79
N THR A 122 21.02 -16.77 3.21
CA THR A 122 21.85 -17.77 2.50
C THR A 122 21.30 -18.04 1.10
N ARG A 123 20.00 -18.29 0.97
CA ARG A 123 19.36 -18.57 -0.32
C ARG A 123 19.41 -17.37 -1.25
N PHE A 124 19.28 -16.16 -0.71
CA PHE A 124 19.42 -14.93 -1.50
C PHE A 124 20.85 -14.73 -2.00
N GLY A 125 21.87 -15.05 -1.20
CA GLY A 125 23.27 -15.05 -1.66
C GLY A 125 23.50 -16.03 -2.82
N LEU A 126 22.98 -17.25 -2.71
CA LEU A 126 23.02 -18.21 -3.82
C LEU A 126 22.29 -17.68 -5.06
N LEU A 127 21.14 -17.05 -4.90
CA LEU A 127 20.39 -16.43 -6.00
C LEU A 127 21.20 -15.34 -6.71
N CYS A 128 21.86 -14.45 -5.95
CA CYS A 128 22.75 -13.43 -6.50
C CYS A 128 23.83 -14.07 -7.37
N GLN A 129 24.49 -15.11 -6.87
CA GLN A 129 25.51 -15.83 -7.63
C GLN A 129 24.95 -16.46 -8.91
N GLU A 130 23.82 -17.16 -8.81
CA GLU A 130 23.17 -17.83 -9.94
C GLU A 130 22.77 -16.82 -11.04
N ILE A 131 22.04 -15.75 -10.68
CA ILE A 131 21.53 -14.75 -11.62
C ILE A 131 22.67 -13.98 -12.30
N LEU A 132 23.68 -13.54 -11.54
CA LEU A 132 24.81 -12.81 -12.12
C LEU A 132 25.65 -13.70 -13.04
N THR A 133 25.84 -14.97 -12.68
CA THR A 133 26.54 -15.94 -13.53
C THR A 133 25.78 -16.19 -14.83
N ILE A 134 24.44 -16.28 -14.78
CA ILE A 134 23.60 -16.41 -15.98
C ILE A 134 23.79 -15.20 -16.90
N ALA A 135 23.69 -13.97 -16.36
CA ALA A 135 23.81 -12.74 -17.14
C ALA A 135 25.18 -12.60 -17.80
N GLN A 136 26.24 -12.98 -17.09
CA GLN A 136 27.64 -12.88 -17.53
C GLN A 136 28.10 -14.08 -18.38
N GLY A 137 27.28 -15.12 -18.53
CA GLY A 137 27.59 -16.32 -19.31
C GLY A 137 27.58 -16.09 -20.83
N ALA A 138 27.95 -17.13 -21.58
CA ALA A 138 28.07 -17.08 -23.05
C ALA A 138 26.75 -17.32 -23.82
N ALA A 139 25.64 -17.59 -23.12
CA ALA A 139 24.34 -17.85 -23.75
C ALA A 139 23.76 -16.61 -24.45
N HIS A 140 22.78 -16.83 -25.34
CA HIS A 140 22.03 -15.74 -25.97
C HIS A 140 21.17 -14.96 -24.95
N ASP A 141 20.94 -13.68 -25.21
CA ASP A 141 20.26 -12.78 -24.27
C ASP A 141 18.83 -13.23 -23.92
N GLU A 142 18.08 -13.76 -24.88
CA GLU A 142 16.72 -14.29 -24.64
C GLU A 142 16.73 -15.48 -23.67
N ASP A 143 17.68 -16.40 -23.84
CA ASP A 143 17.85 -17.54 -22.95
C ASP A 143 18.29 -17.10 -21.55
N LYS A 144 19.17 -16.10 -21.46
CA LYS A 144 19.58 -15.50 -20.19
C LYS A 144 18.38 -14.90 -19.46
N GLN A 145 17.58 -14.08 -20.14
CA GLN A 145 16.38 -13.44 -19.57
C GLN A 145 15.36 -14.47 -19.07
N LYS A 146 15.13 -15.54 -19.84
CA LYS A 146 14.25 -16.64 -19.44
C LYS A 146 14.75 -17.34 -18.17
N ARG A 147 16.05 -17.64 -18.10
CA ARG A 147 16.67 -18.27 -16.93
C ARG A 147 16.67 -17.36 -15.70
N ILE A 148 16.94 -16.06 -15.86
CA ILE A 148 16.84 -15.06 -14.77
C ILE A 148 15.40 -15.04 -14.22
N SER A 149 14.40 -14.97 -15.10
CA SER A 149 12.98 -14.97 -14.71
C SER A 149 12.58 -16.27 -13.99
N GLN A 150 13.11 -17.41 -14.43
CA GLN A 150 12.89 -18.69 -13.76
C GLN A 150 13.46 -18.68 -12.33
N LYS A 151 14.68 -18.17 -12.15
CA LYS A 151 15.33 -18.05 -10.83
C LYS A 151 14.59 -17.11 -9.89
N GLU A 152 14.05 -16.01 -10.42
CA GLU A 152 13.17 -15.13 -9.66
C GLU A 152 11.91 -15.87 -9.16
N ASN A 153 11.26 -16.67 -10.01
CA ASN A 153 10.05 -17.42 -9.62
C ASN A 153 10.34 -18.53 -8.61
N GLU A 154 11.46 -19.24 -8.77
CA GLU A 154 11.94 -20.24 -7.78
C GLU A 154 12.13 -19.57 -6.41
N PHE A 155 12.76 -18.39 -6.39
CA PHE A 155 12.96 -17.63 -5.16
C PHE A 155 11.67 -17.11 -4.53
N ASN A 156 10.70 -16.65 -5.34
CA ASN A 156 9.39 -16.25 -4.83
C ASN A 156 8.67 -17.39 -4.11
N THR A 157 8.75 -18.60 -4.68
CA THR A 157 8.14 -19.80 -4.08
C THR A 157 8.79 -20.10 -2.72
N PHE A 158 10.12 -20.06 -2.67
CA PHE A 158 10.88 -20.21 -1.44
C PHE A 158 10.48 -19.16 -0.39
N LEU A 159 10.30 -17.88 -0.75
CA LEU A 159 9.85 -16.86 0.20
C LEU A 159 8.45 -17.16 0.78
N VAL A 160 7.53 -17.72 -0.02
CA VAL A 160 6.21 -18.15 0.46
C VAL A 160 6.34 -19.34 1.43
N GLU A 161 7.25 -20.27 1.17
CA GLU A 161 7.54 -21.36 2.12
C GLU A 161 8.04 -20.83 3.47
N GLN A 162 8.89 -19.80 3.48
CA GLN A 162 9.39 -19.19 4.72
C GLN A 162 8.28 -18.46 5.49
N LEU A 163 7.41 -17.72 4.78
CA LEU A 163 6.20 -17.15 5.38
C LEU A 163 5.31 -18.24 5.98
N HIS A 164 5.14 -19.37 5.27
CA HIS A 164 4.34 -20.48 5.74
C HIS A 164 4.93 -21.11 7.01
N LYS A 165 6.25 -21.38 7.03
CA LYS A 165 6.98 -21.86 8.21
C LYS A 165 6.83 -20.93 9.41
N ALA A 166 6.76 -19.62 9.17
CA ALA A 166 6.50 -18.60 10.20
C ALA A 166 5.02 -18.40 10.54
N ASN A 167 4.12 -19.21 9.98
CA ASN A 167 2.66 -19.12 10.14
C ASN A 167 2.11 -17.72 9.73
N LEU A 168 2.70 -17.08 8.73
CA LEU A 168 2.31 -15.77 8.16
C LEU A 168 1.49 -15.91 6.86
N THR A 169 0.94 -17.10 6.60
CA THR A 169 0.12 -17.41 5.41
C THR A 169 -1.32 -17.79 5.78
N LYS A 170 -1.81 -17.33 6.93
CA LYS A 170 -3.15 -17.65 7.44
C LYS A 170 -4.23 -17.25 6.42
N GLY A 171 -5.05 -18.22 5.99
CA GLY A 171 -6.09 -18.00 4.98
C GLY A 171 -5.58 -17.88 3.53
N CYS A 172 -4.34 -18.29 3.24
CA CYS A 172 -3.84 -18.49 1.88
C CYS A 172 -3.86 -20.00 1.53
N GLU A 173 -4.46 -20.37 0.41
CA GLU A 173 -4.58 -21.78 -0.01
C GLU A 173 -4.27 -22.04 -1.48
N SER A 174 -4.15 -20.95 -2.25
CA SER A 174 -3.97 -21.00 -3.68
C SER A 174 -2.73 -20.22 -4.11
N ARG A 175 -2.29 -20.51 -5.34
CA ARG A 175 -1.26 -19.73 -6.01
C ARG A 175 -1.62 -18.25 -6.10
N GLU A 176 -2.88 -17.92 -6.38
CA GLU A 176 -3.33 -16.52 -6.47
C GLU A 176 -3.19 -15.80 -5.12
N ASP A 177 -3.49 -16.48 -4.00
CA ASP A 177 -3.32 -15.90 -2.67
C ASP A 177 -1.84 -15.65 -2.34
N ALA A 178 -0.97 -16.61 -2.68
CA ALA A 178 0.47 -16.47 -2.50
C ALA A 178 1.05 -15.31 -3.33
N GLU A 179 0.67 -15.19 -4.62
CA GLU A 179 1.11 -14.09 -5.48
C GLU A 179 0.61 -12.73 -4.96
N LYS A 180 -0.63 -12.66 -4.44
CA LYS A 180 -1.18 -11.46 -3.79
C LYS A 180 -0.43 -11.10 -2.50
N LEU A 181 -0.12 -12.09 -1.66
CA LEU A 181 0.59 -11.89 -0.40
C LEU A 181 2.01 -11.36 -0.65
N LEU A 182 2.75 -11.97 -1.60
CA LEU A 182 4.07 -11.47 -2.01
C LEU A 182 4.00 -10.05 -2.57
N PHE A 183 2.97 -9.76 -3.38
CA PHE A 183 2.75 -8.40 -3.87
C PHE A 183 2.47 -7.41 -2.74
N HIS A 184 1.74 -7.82 -1.72
CA HIS A 184 1.45 -6.99 -0.54
C HIS A 184 2.72 -6.69 0.24
N TYR A 185 3.52 -7.72 0.58
CA TYR A 185 4.84 -7.53 1.20
C TYR A 185 5.74 -6.63 0.36
N ARG A 186 5.79 -6.82 -0.97
CA ARG A 186 6.55 -5.96 -1.87
C ARG A 186 6.18 -4.47 -1.75
N ASN A 187 4.89 -4.16 -1.52
CA ASN A 187 4.47 -2.78 -1.30
C ASN A 187 4.94 -2.24 0.07
N LEU A 188 4.93 -3.09 1.09
CA LEU A 188 5.39 -2.75 2.45
C LEU A 188 6.91 -2.55 2.52
N SER A 189 7.68 -3.01 1.53
CA SER A 189 9.12 -2.73 1.48
C SER A 189 9.46 -1.24 1.49
N SER A 190 8.56 -0.36 1.03
CA SER A 190 8.83 1.08 0.96
C SER A 190 8.77 1.78 2.31
N VAL A 191 8.23 1.12 3.35
CA VAL A 191 8.10 1.71 4.70
C VAL A 191 9.15 1.21 5.68
N LEU A 192 10.05 0.31 5.24
CA LEU A 192 11.15 -0.22 6.07
C LEU A 192 12.26 0.81 6.30
N SER A 193 12.42 1.76 5.38
CA SER A 193 13.43 2.81 5.44
C SER A 193 12.76 4.17 5.20
N PRO A 194 13.31 5.27 5.75
CA PRO A 194 12.86 6.61 5.40
C PRO A 194 12.86 6.82 3.88
N ALA A 195 11.80 7.42 3.36
CA ALA A 195 11.70 7.74 1.94
C ALA A 195 12.69 8.85 1.61
N ARG A 196 13.59 8.58 0.66
CA ARG A 196 14.66 9.50 0.29
C ARG A 196 14.18 10.49 -0.77
N PRO A 197 14.57 11.77 -0.70
CA PRO A 197 14.53 12.65 -1.86
C PRO A 197 15.40 12.06 -2.98
N MET A 198 14.97 12.24 -4.22
CA MET A 198 15.80 11.95 -5.39
C MET A 198 16.21 13.25 -6.07
N VAL A 199 17.51 13.45 -6.28
CA VAL A 199 18.06 14.57 -7.05
C VAL A 199 18.70 14.01 -8.32
N THR A 200 18.30 14.51 -9.48
CA THR A 200 18.98 14.24 -10.74
C THR A 200 19.60 15.52 -11.29
N LEU A 201 20.88 15.45 -11.63
CA LEU A 201 21.63 16.53 -12.28
C LEU A 201 21.87 16.17 -13.75
N THR A 202 21.42 17.01 -14.67
CA THR A 202 21.70 16.90 -16.11
C THR A 202 22.33 18.19 -16.61
N TYR A 203 23.24 18.11 -17.58
CA TYR A 203 23.96 19.28 -18.06
C TYR A 203 23.86 19.42 -19.58
N ASP A 204 23.24 20.50 -20.04
CA ASP A 204 23.29 20.91 -21.43
C ASP A 204 24.63 21.62 -21.70
N LYS A 205 25.60 20.85 -22.19
CA LYS A 205 26.94 21.35 -22.51
C LYS A 205 26.94 22.45 -23.56
N THR A 206 25.97 22.45 -24.48
CA THR A 206 25.90 23.43 -25.58
C THR A 206 25.46 24.79 -25.06
N GLU A 207 24.40 24.79 -24.27
CA GLU A 207 23.78 26.02 -23.76
C GLU A 207 24.31 26.44 -22.38
N ARG A 208 25.18 25.61 -21.80
CA ARG A 208 25.82 25.78 -20.48
C ARG A 208 24.80 25.91 -19.36
N ILE A 209 23.77 25.07 -19.40
CA ILE A 209 22.72 25.02 -18.38
C ILE A 209 22.79 23.69 -17.64
N LEU A 210 22.98 23.76 -16.33
CA LEU A 210 22.73 22.67 -15.40
C LEU A 210 21.25 22.67 -15.05
N GLN A 211 20.61 21.53 -15.24
CA GLN A 211 19.26 21.28 -14.77
C GLN A 211 19.33 20.39 -13.53
N ARG A 212 18.74 20.85 -12.44
CA ARG A 212 18.55 20.08 -11.22
C ARG A 212 17.08 19.76 -11.06
N GLU A 213 16.74 18.49 -11.05
CA GLU A 213 15.40 18.03 -10.67
C GLU A 213 15.47 17.36 -9.30
N THR A 214 14.68 17.87 -8.35
CA THR A 214 14.54 17.27 -7.02
C THR A 214 13.11 16.78 -6.84
N GLN A 215 12.97 15.53 -6.43
CA GLN A 215 11.68 14.90 -6.13
C GLN A 215 11.62 14.57 -4.65
N TYR A 216 10.85 15.37 -3.91
CA TYR A 216 10.63 15.21 -2.48
C TYR A 216 9.44 14.28 -2.24
N PRO A 217 9.63 13.09 -1.65
CA PRO A 217 8.52 12.21 -1.33
C PRO A 217 7.57 12.87 -0.33
N VAL A 218 6.27 12.66 -0.50
CA VAL A 218 5.24 13.09 0.46
C VAL A 218 5.09 12.02 1.53
N THR A 219 5.51 12.31 2.75
CA THR A 219 5.67 11.31 3.82
C THR A 219 4.79 11.56 5.06
N ARG A 220 4.78 12.78 5.60
CA ARG A 220 4.08 13.13 6.86
C ARG A 220 2.60 12.80 6.79
N LYS A 221 2.05 12.05 7.75
CA LYS A 221 0.63 11.66 7.76
C LYS A 221 -0.21 12.72 8.47
N THR A 222 -1.47 12.90 8.07
CA THR A 222 -2.42 13.70 8.85
C THR A 222 -2.87 12.93 10.09
N GLU A 223 -3.44 13.61 11.09
CA GLU A 223 -3.91 12.93 12.31
C GLU A 223 -5.05 11.94 12.02
N THR A 224 -5.98 12.29 11.13
CA THR A 224 -7.02 11.38 10.63
C THR A 224 -6.42 10.12 10.00
N GLN A 225 -5.34 10.29 9.23
CA GLN A 225 -4.62 9.17 8.63
C GLN A 225 -3.93 8.29 9.69
N LYS A 226 -3.29 8.88 10.71
CA LYS A 226 -2.66 8.13 11.81
C LYS A 226 -3.68 7.29 12.59
N GLN A 227 -4.86 7.86 12.89
CA GLN A 227 -5.94 7.14 13.56
C GLN A 227 -6.42 5.92 12.75
N ALA A 228 -6.60 6.09 11.44
CA ALA A 228 -6.99 4.98 10.57
C ALA A 228 -5.87 3.93 10.42
N LEU A 229 -4.59 4.32 10.46
CA LEU A 229 -3.47 3.39 10.46
C LEU A 229 -3.37 2.58 11.76
N HIS A 230 -3.71 3.17 12.91
CA HIS A 230 -3.77 2.45 14.19
C HIS A 230 -4.81 1.31 14.16
N GLN A 231 -5.89 1.43 13.39
CA GLN A 231 -6.87 0.36 13.24
C GLN A 231 -6.30 -0.90 12.58
N LEU A 232 -5.21 -0.77 11.81
CA LEU A 232 -4.54 -1.90 11.16
C LEU A 232 -3.83 -2.84 12.14
N GLU A 233 -3.57 -2.38 13.37
CA GLU A 233 -2.93 -3.19 14.41
C GLU A 233 -3.82 -4.38 14.84
N THR A 234 -5.14 -4.27 14.64
CA THR A 234 -6.11 -5.26 15.09
C THR A 234 -6.51 -6.22 13.96
N VAL A 235 -6.01 -7.45 14.01
CA VAL A 235 -6.45 -8.52 13.12
C VAL A 235 -7.84 -8.99 13.53
N THR A 236 -8.79 -8.98 12.59
CA THR A 236 -10.18 -9.39 12.83
C THR A 236 -10.57 -10.54 11.91
N ALA A 237 -10.60 -11.75 12.46
CA ALA A 237 -11.17 -12.89 11.78
C ALA A 237 -12.70 -12.75 11.67
N TYR A 238 -13.24 -13.06 10.49
CA TYR A 238 -14.68 -13.15 10.21
C TYR A 238 -15.47 -11.89 10.65
N PRO A 239 -15.13 -10.68 10.15
CA PRO A 239 -15.78 -9.45 10.58
C PRO A 239 -17.29 -9.44 10.28
N PHE A 240 -18.08 -8.88 11.19
CA PHE A 240 -19.47 -8.55 10.91
C PHE A 240 -19.58 -7.46 9.85
N GLN A 241 -20.77 -7.29 9.25
CA GLN A 241 -20.97 -6.29 8.19
C GLN A 241 -20.64 -4.86 8.64
N ASP A 242 -20.89 -4.51 9.91
CA ASP A 242 -20.57 -3.20 10.50
C ASP A 242 -19.09 -3.01 10.84
N GLU A 243 -18.28 -4.06 10.74
CA GLU A 243 -16.84 -4.06 10.99
C GLU A 243 -16.02 -4.25 9.72
N LYS A 244 -16.69 -4.48 8.59
CA LYS A 244 -16.05 -4.58 7.29
C LYS A 244 -15.54 -3.22 6.87
N ASN A 245 -14.24 -3.15 6.65
CA ASN A 245 -13.55 -1.99 6.12
C ASN A 245 -12.46 -2.46 5.14
N ALA A 246 -11.63 -1.54 4.65
CA ALA A 246 -10.54 -1.87 3.72
C ALA A 246 -9.59 -2.98 4.23
N HIS A 247 -9.35 -3.05 5.54
CA HIS A 247 -8.42 -3.97 6.20
C HIS A 247 -9.08 -5.32 6.54
N THR A 248 -10.22 -5.31 7.23
CA THR A 248 -10.89 -6.54 7.69
C THR A 248 -11.51 -7.35 6.54
N ALA A 249 -11.72 -6.73 5.37
CA ALA A 249 -12.14 -7.43 4.16
C ALA A 249 -11.02 -8.26 3.50
N GLN A 250 -9.76 -8.11 3.92
CA GLN A 250 -8.63 -8.90 3.43
C GLN A 250 -8.55 -10.25 4.15
N ASN A 251 -7.76 -11.18 3.60
CA ASN A 251 -7.46 -12.44 4.30
C ASN A 251 -6.57 -12.17 5.52
N LEU A 252 -6.51 -13.13 6.44
CA LEU A 252 -5.78 -12.98 7.71
C LEU A 252 -4.29 -12.71 7.50
N ALA A 253 -3.65 -13.34 6.51
CA ALA A 253 -2.25 -13.10 6.20
C ALA A 253 -1.95 -11.64 5.83
N ILE A 254 -2.84 -10.99 5.05
CA ILE A 254 -2.70 -9.56 4.72
C ILE A 254 -2.97 -8.69 5.94
N GLN A 255 -4.00 -9.00 6.73
CA GLN A 255 -4.27 -8.26 7.97
C GLN A 255 -3.11 -8.35 8.97
N GLU A 256 -2.53 -9.53 9.12
CA GLU A 256 -1.37 -9.75 9.98
C GLU A 256 -0.14 -8.99 9.47
N ALA A 257 0.10 -8.98 8.15
CA ALA A 257 1.13 -8.13 7.57
C ALA A 257 0.88 -6.64 7.83
N ASP A 258 -0.35 -6.15 7.68
CA ASP A 258 -0.69 -4.75 7.98
C ASP A 258 -0.43 -4.41 9.45
N SER A 259 -0.82 -5.31 10.37
CA SER A 259 -0.62 -5.15 11.82
C SER A 259 0.85 -5.01 12.20
N LEU A 260 1.73 -5.87 11.65
CA LEU A 260 3.17 -5.82 11.90
C LEU A 260 3.84 -4.54 11.35
N PHE A 261 3.22 -3.90 10.36
CA PHE A 261 3.75 -2.72 9.69
C PHE A 261 3.03 -1.41 10.03
N ALA A 262 1.94 -1.45 10.80
CA ALA A 262 1.10 -0.29 11.12
C ALA A 262 1.93 0.88 11.68
N GLY A 263 2.79 0.59 12.66
CA GLY A 263 3.70 1.58 13.24
C GLY A 263 4.68 2.18 12.23
N LEU A 264 5.20 1.40 11.28
CA LEU A 264 6.09 1.89 10.21
C LEU A 264 5.35 2.77 9.19
N MET A 265 4.12 2.39 8.83
CA MET A 265 3.28 3.16 7.93
C MET A 265 2.86 4.51 8.53
N ALA A 266 2.67 4.56 9.85
CA ALA A 266 2.30 5.77 10.59
C ALA A 266 3.44 6.78 10.76
N ARG A 267 4.69 6.38 10.49
CA ARG A 267 5.84 7.29 10.56
C ARG A 267 5.71 8.43 9.54
N ASP A 268 6.25 9.59 9.93
CA ASP A 268 6.22 10.81 9.13
C ASP A 268 7.33 10.89 8.08
N ASP A 269 8.22 9.89 8.03
CA ASP A 269 9.33 9.79 7.08
C ASP A 269 9.17 8.65 6.06
N THR A 270 8.06 7.89 6.09
CA THR A 270 7.79 6.79 5.16
C THR A 270 6.75 7.16 4.10
N ALA A 271 6.87 6.56 2.91
CA ALA A 271 5.96 6.76 1.80
C ALA A 271 5.47 5.43 1.22
N LEU A 272 4.30 5.44 0.58
CA LEU A 272 3.69 4.25 -0.02
C LEU A 272 3.81 4.26 -1.54
N PRO A 273 3.97 3.10 -2.18
CA PRO A 273 4.17 3.00 -3.62
C PRO A 273 2.84 3.10 -4.38
N ALA A 274 2.93 3.25 -5.70
CA ALA A 274 1.78 3.41 -6.60
C ALA A 274 0.77 2.25 -6.54
N GLN A 275 1.29 1.06 -6.23
CA GLN A 275 0.59 -0.21 -6.15
C GLN A 275 -0.34 -0.28 -4.94
N ALA A 276 -0.01 0.45 -3.86
CA ALA A 276 -0.77 0.44 -2.61
C ALA A 276 -2.16 1.08 -2.71
N ARG A 277 -2.53 1.75 -3.82
CA ARG A 277 -3.86 2.35 -4.02
C ARG A 277 -5.04 1.37 -3.93
N LYS A 278 -4.77 0.07 -4.07
CA LYS A 278 -5.77 -1.01 -3.98
C LYS A 278 -5.79 -1.72 -2.63
N THR A 279 -4.73 -1.55 -1.84
CA THR A 279 -4.51 -2.31 -0.60
C THR A 279 -4.51 -1.43 0.64
N HIS A 280 -4.12 -0.17 0.53
CA HIS A 280 -4.06 0.76 1.66
C HIS A 280 -4.92 2.00 1.38
N LEU A 281 -5.95 2.17 2.20
CA LEU A 281 -6.88 3.31 2.16
C LEU A 281 -6.17 4.65 2.37
N VAL A 282 -5.22 4.66 3.29
CA VAL A 282 -4.67 5.88 3.91
C VAL A 282 -3.30 6.25 3.36
N GLY A 283 -3.09 7.54 3.07
CA GLY A 283 -1.80 8.12 2.67
C GLY A 283 -1.66 8.29 1.16
N ALA A 284 -1.05 9.39 0.74
CA ALA A 284 -0.70 9.67 -0.65
C ALA A 284 0.22 8.58 -1.21
N LYS A 285 -0.07 8.13 -2.45
CA LYS A 285 0.65 7.02 -3.11
C LYS A 285 1.55 7.57 -4.20
N ASN A 286 2.81 7.13 -4.23
CA ASN A 286 3.79 7.53 -5.25
C ASN A 286 3.80 9.05 -5.49
N ALA A 287 3.74 9.79 -4.38
CA ALA A 287 3.50 11.23 -4.37
C ALA A 287 4.80 11.97 -4.12
N PHE A 288 5.11 12.93 -4.99
CA PHE A 288 6.32 13.72 -4.93
C PHE A 288 6.01 15.19 -5.21
N ILE A 289 6.61 16.08 -4.42
CA ILE A 289 6.77 17.48 -4.77
C ILE A 289 8.01 17.59 -5.64
N VAL A 290 7.85 18.08 -6.86
CA VAL A 290 8.91 18.16 -7.87
C VAL A 290 9.36 19.62 -7.99
N LYS A 291 10.65 19.85 -7.77
CA LYS A 291 11.34 21.11 -8.03
C LYS A 291 12.27 20.92 -9.22
N ASN A 292 12.06 21.68 -10.30
CA ASN A 292 13.02 21.79 -11.39
C ASN A 292 13.70 23.15 -11.31
N GLU A 293 15.02 23.17 -11.43
CA GLU A 293 15.84 24.37 -11.43
C GLU A 293 16.70 24.40 -12.71
N LEU A 294 16.81 25.57 -13.34
CA LEU A 294 17.76 25.84 -14.42
C LEU A 294 18.83 26.79 -13.91
N ILE A 295 20.09 26.37 -14.03
CA ILE A 295 21.24 27.08 -13.47
C ILE A 295 22.25 27.29 -14.59
N GLU A 296 22.62 28.55 -14.84
CA GLU A 296 23.63 28.89 -15.84
C GLU A 296 25.04 28.68 -15.27
N ILE A 297 25.89 27.99 -16.06
CA ILE A 297 27.25 27.62 -15.68
C ILE A 297 28.25 28.57 -16.36
N LYS A 298 28.91 29.39 -15.55
CA LYS A 298 29.88 30.43 -15.96
C LYS A 298 31.28 29.86 -16.11
N GLU A 299 31.64 28.81 -15.36
CA GLU A 299 32.94 28.16 -15.47
C GLU A 299 32.82 26.64 -15.34
N ALA A 300 33.61 25.88 -16.10
CA ALA A 300 33.57 24.41 -16.05
C ALA A 300 33.92 23.84 -14.66
N SER A 301 34.68 24.58 -13.86
CA SER A 301 35.00 24.22 -12.47
C SER A 301 33.77 24.19 -11.56
N GLU A 302 32.67 24.88 -11.91
CA GLU A 302 31.43 24.87 -11.12
C GLU A 302 30.69 23.53 -11.18
N LEU A 303 30.97 22.71 -12.20
CA LEU A 303 30.39 21.37 -12.37
C LEU A 303 31.05 20.30 -11.48
N GLN A 304 32.00 20.68 -10.64
CA GLN A 304 32.71 19.75 -9.76
C GLN A 304 32.20 19.90 -8.31
N PRO A 305 32.08 18.80 -7.55
CA PRO A 305 31.86 18.89 -6.11
C PRO A 305 33.03 19.59 -5.38
N PRO A 306 32.74 20.38 -4.32
CA PRO A 306 31.42 20.64 -3.75
C PRO A 306 30.66 21.81 -4.39
N GLN A 307 31.20 22.46 -5.42
CA GLN A 307 30.62 23.66 -6.04
C GLN A 307 29.24 23.37 -6.64
N ILE A 308 29.12 22.29 -7.41
CA ILE A 308 27.87 21.91 -8.11
C ILE A 308 26.68 21.74 -7.15
N ASP A 309 26.94 21.31 -5.91
CA ASP A 309 25.92 21.06 -4.89
C ASP A 309 25.41 22.35 -4.24
N ARG A 310 26.18 23.44 -4.33
CA ARG A 310 25.84 24.75 -3.76
C ARG A 310 25.14 25.68 -4.75
N LEU A 311 25.19 25.35 -6.04
CA LEU A 311 24.54 26.13 -7.07
C LEU A 311 23.03 26.19 -6.87
N GLN A 312 22.41 27.32 -7.22
CA GLN A 312 20.96 27.55 -7.18
C GLN A 312 20.56 28.38 -8.39
N ALA A 313 19.28 28.31 -8.79
CA ALA A 313 18.76 29.19 -9.83
C ALA A 313 18.80 30.64 -9.35
N GLU A 314 19.25 31.56 -10.21
CA GLU A 314 19.35 32.99 -9.88
C GLU A 314 17.96 33.67 -9.92
N ASP A 315 17.11 33.27 -10.87
CA ASP A 315 15.77 33.83 -11.09
C ASP A 315 14.67 32.87 -10.59
N GLU A 316 13.61 33.40 -9.97
CA GLU A 316 12.44 32.60 -9.56
C GLU A 316 11.75 31.92 -10.76
N GLU A 317 11.75 32.57 -11.93
CA GLU A 317 11.17 31.99 -13.15
C GLU A 317 11.94 30.77 -13.68
N ASP A 318 13.19 30.60 -13.24
CA ASP A 318 14.02 29.42 -13.53
C ASP A 318 13.81 28.29 -12.53
N VAL A 319 12.80 28.43 -11.66
CA VAL A 319 12.31 27.39 -10.76
C VAL A 319 10.87 27.00 -11.12
N LEU A 320 10.63 25.71 -11.37
CA LEU A 320 9.30 25.15 -11.56
C LEU A 320 8.95 24.21 -10.41
N TRP A 321 7.83 24.51 -9.75
CA TRP A 321 7.21 23.65 -8.75
C TRP A 321 5.95 22.99 -9.30
N LEU A 322 5.85 21.67 -9.13
CA LEU A 322 4.64 20.90 -9.39
C LEU A 322 4.61 19.67 -8.48
N ALA A 323 3.51 18.93 -8.46
CA ALA A 323 3.42 17.65 -7.78
C ALA A 323 2.94 16.55 -8.73
N ARG A 324 3.47 15.36 -8.54
CA ARG A 324 3.00 14.14 -9.19
C ARG A 324 2.52 13.16 -8.11
N MET A 325 1.46 12.43 -8.38
CA MET A 325 1.01 11.37 -7.49
C MET A 325 0.24 10.27 -8.21
N GLY A 326 0.12 9.11 -7.56
CA GLY A 326 -0.92 8.14 -7.87
C GLY A 326 -2.30 8.65 -7.52
N SER A 327 -3.35 7.88 -7.83
CA SER A 327 -4.72 8.25 -7.46
C SER A 327 -4.81 8.60 -5.96
N PRO A 328 -5.35 9.78 -5.58
CA PRO A 328 -5.63 10.09 -4.17
C PRO A 328 -6.79 9.25 -3.62
N VAL A 329 -7.53 8.58 -4.49
CA VAL A 329 -8.71 7.77 -4.16
C VAL A 329 -8.33 6.31 -3.99
N PHE A 330 -8.76 5.70 -2.88
CA PHE A 330 -8.71 4.26 -2.67
C PHE A 330 -9.73 3.55 -3.55
N ILE A 331 -9.28 2.52 -4.27
CA ILE A 331 -10.12 1.75 -5.20
C ILE A 331 -10.18 0.26 -4.84
N GLY A 332 -9.75 -0.11 -3.64
CA GLY A 332 -9.85 -1.48 -3.12
C GLY A 332 -11.28 -1.90 -2.82
N LYS A 333 -11.44 -2.91 -1.97
CA LYS A 333 -12.75 -3.45 -1.55
C LYS A 333 -12.90 -3.26 -0.04
N GLY A 334 -14.13 -3.39 0.44
CA GLY A 334 -14.44 -3.42 1.88
C GLY A 334 -14.76 -2.07 2.50
N GLU A 335 -14.44 -0.96 1.82
CA GLU A 335 -14.62 0.38 2.37
C GLU A 335 -15.86 1.09 1.84
N GLU A 336 -16.52 1.86 2.71
CA GLU A 336 -17.70 2.65 2.36
C GLU A 336 -17.31 3.93 1.60
N SER A 337 -18.21 4.38 0.71
CA SER A 337 -17.97 5.55 -0.17
C SER A 337 -17.64 6.82 0.61
N GLU A 338 -18.26 7.01 1.78
CA GLU A 338 -18.02 8.16 2.65
C GLU A 338 -16.61 8.15 3.23
N ALA A 339 -16.15 7.03 3.78
CA ALA A 339 -14.79 6.87 4.28
C ALA A 339 -13.75 7.05 3.16
N VAL A 340 -14.02 6.51 1.96
CA VAL A 340 -13.18 6.75 0.78
C VAL A 340 -13.09 8.24 0.44
N GLN A 341 -14.19 8.99 0.53
CA GLN A 341 -14.20 10.42 0.28
C GLN A 341 -13.41 11.21 1.34
N ILE A 342 -13.55 10.88 2.62
CA ILE A 342 -12.78 11.48 3.72
C ILE A 342 -11.28 11.31 3.44
N HIS A 343 -10.83 10.08 3.23
CA HIS A 343 -9.41 9.83 3.00
C HIS A 343 -8.90 10.35 1.66
N THR A 344 -9.76 10.53 0.65
CA THR A 344 -9.38 11.24 -0.58
C THR A 344 -9.00 12.69 -0.28
N ARG A 345 -9.76 13.38 0.58
CA ARG A 345 -9.45 14.75 1.01
C ARG A 345 -8.17 14.80 1.84
N GLU A 346 -8.00 13.87 2.78
CA GLU A 346 -6.78 13.75 3.58
C GLU A 346 -5.53 13.49 2.74
N ASN A 347 -5.64 12.65 1.70
CA ASN A 347 -4.52 12.37 0.79
C ASN A 347 -4.10 13.62 -0.02
N LEU A 348 -5.04 14.49 -0.38
CA LEU A 348 -4.74 15.78 -1.02
C LEU A 348 -4.17 16.79 -0.01
N GLU A 349 -4.72 16.85 1.22
CA GLU A 349 -4.19 17.68 2.31
C GLU A 349 -2.73 17.33 2.61
N GLN A 350 -2.40 16.04 2.64
CA GLN A 350 -1.03 15.57 2.82
C GLN A 350 -0.06 16.15 1.78
N VAL A 351 -0.47 16.22 0.52
CA VAL A 351 0.30 16.82 -0.58
C VAL A 351 0.42 18.33 -0.40
N ARG A 352 -0.67 19.02 -0.02
CA ARG A 352 -0.68 20.46 0.24
C ARG A 352 0.31 20.84 1.34
N VAL A 353 0.25 20.16 2.48
CA VAL A 353 1.14 20.43 3.62
C VAL A 353 2.60 20.20 3.24
N ALA A 354 2.90 19.08 2.57
CA ALA A 354 4.25 18.79 2.10
C ALA A 354 4.77 19.86 1.11
N ALA A 355 3.93 20.30 0.18
CA ALA A 355 4.28 21.33 -0.78
C ALA A 355 4.50 22.68 -0.12
N ALA A 356 3.61 23.07 0.80
CA ALA A 356 3.72 24.31 1.56
C ALA A 356 5.04 24.39 2.32
N GLU A 357 5.44 23.30 2.99
CA GLU A 357 6.74 23.21 3.67
C GLU A 357 7.93 23.38 2.70
N LYS A 358 7.90 22.74 1.52
CA LYS A 358 9.03 22.80 0.56
C LYS A 358 9.10 24.09 -0.24
N MET A 359 7.95 24.75 -0.42
CA MET A 359 7.83 26.01 -1.16
C MET A 359 7.92 27.24 -0.25
N ASP A 360 8.10 27.05 1.06
CA ASP A 360 8.06 28.11 2.09
C ASP A 360 6.76 28.94 2.01
N LYS A 361 5.62 28.25 1.98
CA LYS A 361 4.27 28.83 1.92
C LYS A 361 3.43 28.41 3.11
N ASN A 362 2.40 29.20 3.42
CA ASN A 362 1.38 28.79 4.37
C ASN A 362 0.45 27.73 3.73
N PRO A 363 0.28 26.52 4.32
CA PRO A 363 -0.60 25.50 3.79
C PRO A 363 -2.05 25.98 3.66
N ASP A 364 -2.55 26.84 4.55
CA ASP A 364 -3.93 27.32 4.50
C ASP A 364 -4.23 28.22 3.31
N LEU A 365 -3.20 28.86 2.76
CA LEU A 365 -3.30 29.73 1.59
C LEU A 365 -3.00 28.99 0.28
N LEU A 366 -2.43 27.79 0.34
CA LEU A 366 -2.01 27.02 -0.83
C LEU A 366 -3.18 26.20 -1.39
N ASN A 367 -3.65 26.58 -2.58
CA ASN A 367 -4.64 25.84 -3.34
C ASN A 367 -4.00 24.72 -4.15
N LEU A 368 -4.76 23.67 -4.43
CA LEU A 368 -4.37 22.61 -5.34
C LEU A 368 -5.15 22.72 -6.64
N HIS A 369 -4.46 22.63 -7.77
CA HIS A 369 -5.09 22.37 -9.06
C HIS A 369 -4.79 20.93 -9.49
N VAL A 370 -5.81 20.06 -9.45
CA VAL A 370 -5.68 18.64 -9.73
C VAL A 370 -5.99 18.34 -11.20
N THR A 371 -4.98 17.93 -11.96
CA THR A 371 -5.14 17.45 -13.34
C THR A 371 -5.30 15.93 -13.35
N THR A 372 -6.51 15.45 -13.65
CA THR A 372 -6.77 14.01 -13.78
C THR A 372 -6.57 13.55 -15.23
N LEU A 373 -5.70 12.55 -15.39
CA LEU A 373 -5.41 11.90 -16.67
C LEU A 373 -6.20 10.60 -16.85
N ASN A 374 -7.05 10.27 -15.87
CA ASN A 374 -7.89 9.08 -15.87
C ASN A 374 -9.06 9.25 -16.83
N THR A 375 -9.57 8.13 -17.33
CA THR A 375 -10.65 8.10 -18.30
C THR A 375 -11.93 7.73 -17.60
N TYR A 376 -12.99 8.49 -17.80
CA TYR A 376 -14.30 8.17 -17.24
C TYR A 376 -14.81 6.83 -17.80
N SER A 377 -14.52 5.76 -17.07
CA SER A 377 -14.75 4.36 -17.41
C SER A 377 -14.83 3.51 -16.14
N PHE A 378 -15.63 2.45 -16.18
CA PHE A 378 -15.71 1.46 -15.09
C PHE A 378 -14.48 0.54 -15.04
N LEU A 379 -13.68 0.50 -16.12
CA LEU A 379 -12.41 -0.24 -16.14
C LEU A 379 -11.45 0.30 -15.09
N GLU A 380 -10.89 -0.60 -14.29
CA GLU A 380 -10.03 -0.29 -13.14
C GLU A 380 -10.61 0.75 -12.17
N LYS A 381 -11.95 0.92 -12.13
CA LYS A 381 -12.66 1.91 -11.29
C LYS A 381 -12.24 3.37 -11.54
N GLN A 382 -11.86 3.74 -12.77
CA GLN A 382 -11.43 5.11 -13.06
C GLN A 382 -12.55 6.15 -12.92
N ALA A 383 -13.82 5.81 -13.19
CA ALA A 383 -14.96 6.67 -12.91
C ALA A 383 -15.08 7.00 -11.41
N THR A 384 -14.87 6.02 -10.53
CA THR A 384 -14.82 6.22 -9.07
C THR A 384 -13.72 7.22 -8.69
N ILE A 385 -12.52 7.08 -9.27
CA ILE A 385 -11.42 8.04 -9.03
C ILE A 385 -11.85 9.46 -9.41
N ILE A 386 -12.41 9.64 -10.60
CA ILE A 386 -12.79 10.97 -11.11
C ILE A 386 -13.86 11.60 -10.22
N ASN A 387 -14.89 10.84 -9.83
CA ASN A 387 -15.99 11.34 -9.00
C ASN A 387 -15.51 11.78 -7.61
N HIS A 388 -14.70 10.96 -6.92
CA HIS A 388 -14.20 11.32 -5.59
C HIS A 388 -13.20 12.48 -5.63
N VAL A 389 -12.38 12.59 -6.70
CA VAL A 389 -11.51 13.76 -6.88
C VAL A 389 -12.34 15.01 -7.12
N ALA A 390 -13.34 14.97 -8.00
CA ALA A 390 -14.22 16.11 -8.25
C ALA A 390 -14.91 16.57 -6.95
N LYS A 391 -15.41 15.63 -6.14
CA LYS A 391 -16.01 15.93 -4.83
C LYS A 391 -15.01 16.41 -3.77
N ALA A 392 -13.75 15.99 -3.88
CA ALA A 392 -12.68 16.44 -2.99
C ALA A 392 -12.15 17.84 -3.33
N THR A 393 -12.39 18.33 -4.56
CA THR A 393 -11.93 19.63 -5.04
C THR A 393 -13.07 20.60 -5.36
N LYS A 394 -13.90 20.32 -6.38
CA LYS A 394 -14.91 21.25 -6.92
C LYS A 394 -16.10 21.46 -5.97
N GLU A 395 -16.42 20.46 -5.16
CA GLU A 395 -17.60 20.45 -4.26
C GLU A 395 -17.21 20.72 -2.79
N ARG A 396 -16.09 21.42 -2.58
CA ARG A 396 -15.54 21.71 -1.26
C ARG A 396 -15.66 23.21 -0.96
N ASP A 397 -16.38 23.56 0.09
CA ASP A 397 -16.66 24.97 0.44
C ASP A 397 -15.51 25.64 1.21
N ASP A 398 -14.66 24.86 1.89
CA ASP A 398 -13.59 25.36 2.75
C ASP A 398 -12.24 25.59 2.04
N LYS A 399 -12.11 25.21 0.76
CA LYS A 399 -10.89 25.37 -0.04
C LYS A 399 -11.22 25.74 -1.48
N ASN A 400 -10.41 26.60 -2.09
CA ASN A 400 -10.54 26.98 -3.51
C ASN A 400 -9.76 26.02 -4.44
N ASP A 401 -9.79 24.73 -4.14
CA ASP A 401 -9.15 23.72 -4.98
C ASP A 401 -9.87 23.60 -6.31
N GLN A 402 -9.10 23.33 -7.36
CA GLN A 402 -9.60 23.20 -8.71
C GLN A 402 -9.27 21.84 -9.31
N MET A 403 -10.01 21.45 -10.33
CA MET A 403 -9.75 20.21 -11.06
C MET A 403 -9.97 20.42 -12.56
N SER A 404 -9.00 19.93 -13.34
CA SER A 404 -9.12 19.77 -14.78
C SER A 404 -9.14 18.29 -15.16
N TYR A 405 -10.12 17.88 -15.97
CA TYR A 405 -10.23 16.55 -16.56
C TYR A 405 -9.65 16.54 -17.97
N ALA A 406 -8.57 15.79 -18.15
CA ALA A 406 -7.81 15.75 -19.40
C ALA A 406 -7.23 14.35 -19.65
N ALA A 407 -8.11 13.38 -19.90
CA ALA A 407 -7.74 11.98 -20.16
C ALA A 407 -6.88 11.83 -21.43
N THR A 408 -5.78 11.05 -21.33
CA THR A 408 -4.76 10.92 -22.41
C THR A 408 -4.66 9.53 -23.05
N ASN A 409 -5.40 8.52 -22.57
CA ASN A 409 -5.44 7.21 -23.22
C ASN A 409 -6.34 7.23 -24.47
N PRO A 410 -6.29 6.22 -25.36
CA PRO A 410 -7.10 6.18 -26.58
C PRO A 410 -8.58 6.49 -26.33
N ASP A 411 -9.24 5.80 -25.39
CA ASP A 411 -10.65 6.05 -25.06
C ASP A 411 -10.90 7.47 -24.51
N GLY A 412 -9.95 8.01 -23.74
CA GLY A 412 -10.01 9.32 -23.13
C GLY A 412 -9.94 10.45 -24.16
N THR A 413 -9.30 10.22 -25.30
CA THR A 413 -9.24 11.21 -26.38
C THR A 413 -10.62 11.50 -27.01
N PHE A 414 -11.58 10.58 -26.87
CA PHE A 414 -12.99 10.77 -27.26
C PHE A 414 -13.81 11.53 -26.22
N ARG A 415 -13.23 11.87 -25.06
CA ARG A 415 -13.90 12.64 -24.01
C ARG A 415 -13.54 14.11 -24.16
N ALA A 416 -14.51 14.98 -23.90
CA ALA A 416 -14.28 16.43 -23.88
C ALA A 416 -13.31 16.78 -22.74
N LEU A 417 -12.46 17.78 -22.98
CA LEU A 417 -11.73 18.43 -21.89
C LEU A 417 -12.73 19.19 -21.01
N ASP A 418 -12.51 19.13 -19.70
CA ASP A 418 -13.17 20.00 -18.72
C ASP A 418 -12.04 20.68 -17.94
N ILE A 419 -11.76 21.92 -18.30
CA ILE A 419 -10.65 22.71 -17.77
C ILE A 419 -11.17 23.65 -16.68
N ALA A 420 -10.47 23.70 -15.55
CA ALA A 420 -10.83 24.59 -14.45
C ALA A 420 -10.91 26.06 -14.90
N GLN A 421 -11.91 26.77 -14.39
CA GLN A 421 -12.08 28.20 -14.66
C GLN A 421 -11.00 29.02 -13.95
N GLY A 422 -10.53 30.10 -14.57
CA GLY A 422 -9.59 31.04 -13.95
C GLY A 422 -8.10 30.71 -14.15
N LEU A 423 -7.76 29.62 -14.85
CA LEU A 423 -6.39 29.40 -15.31
C LEU A 423 -5.98 30.42 -16.38
N ASP A 424 -4.81 31.04 -16.21
CA ASP A 424 -4.24 31.97 -17.18
C ASP A 424 -3.34 31.23 -18.18
N PHE A 425 -3.70 31.29 -19.46
CA PHE A 425 -2.93 30.71 -20.56
C PHE A 425 -2.10 31.78 -21.32
N GLY A 426 -2.10 33.02 -20.84
CA GLY A 426 -1.46 34.16 -21.46
C GLY A 426 -1.99 34.40 -22.89
N LYS A 427 -1.09 34.36 -23.87
CA LYS A 427 -1.44 34.51 -25.30
C LYS A 427 -1.90 33.21 -25.95
N GLU A 428 -1.80 32.07 -25.26
CA GLU A 428 -2.20 30.78 -25.80
C GLU A 428 -3.72 30.58 -25.66
N GLN A 429 -4.32 29.89 -26.62
CA GLN A 429 -5.74 29.52 -26.53
C GLN A 429 -5.97 28.48 -25.44
N VAL A 430 -7.05 28.67 -24.67
CA VAL A 430 -7.54 27.69 -23.69
C VAL A 430 -7.82 26.38 -24.43
N PRO A 431 -7.24 25.25 -23.98
CA PRO A 431 -7.54 23.95 -24.56
C PRO A 431 -9.02 23.61 -24.42
N HIS A 432 -9.67 23.22 -25.51
CA HIS A 432 -11.09 22.86 -25.52
C HIS A 432 -11.37 21.69 -26.48
N GLY A 433 -12.52 21.05 -26.29
CA GLY A 433 -13.05 20.04 -27.21
C GLY A 433 -12.44 18.63 -27.08
N ILE A 434 -12.66 17.84 -28.13
CA ILE A 434 -12.19 16.46 -28.27
C ILE A 434 -10.98 16.40 -29.22
N ALA A 435 -10.13 15.41 -29.03
CA ALA A 435 -9.00 15.16 -29.92
C ALA A 435 -8.94 13.67 -30.29
N PRO A 436 -9.99 13.12 -30.94
CA PRO A 436 -10.18 11.66 -31.07
C PRO A 436 -8.97 10.99 -31.72
N LEU A 437 -8.40 10.00 -31.05
CA LEU A 437 -7.22 9.25 -31.49
C LEU A 437 -5.95 10.10 -31.68
N GLN A 438 -5.95 11.35 -31.22
CA GLN A 438 -4.83 12.27 -31.27
C GLN A 438 -4.22 12.44 -29.86
N LYS A 439 -3.51 11.41 -29.37
CA LYS A 439 -2.94 11.40 -28.02
C LYS A 439 -1.86 12.46 -27.84
N ALA A 440 -1.06 12.76 -28.87
CA ALA A 440 0.01 13.76 -28.79
C ALA A 440 -0.60 15.17 -28.67
N GLU A 441 -1.63 15.49 -29.47
CA GLU A 441 -2.37 16.75 -29.35
C GLU A 441 -3.08 16.89 -28.00
N ARG A 442 -3.66 15.79 -27.50
CA ARG A 442 -4.25 15.75 -26.16
C ARG A 442 -3.20 16.01 -25.08
N LEU A 443 -2.00 15.44 -25.20
CA LEU A 443 -0.90 15.68 -24.26
C LEU A 443 -0.40 17.13 -24.31
N LYS A 444 -0.32 17.75 -25.49
CA LYS A 444 0.01 19.19 -25.60
C LYS A 444 -1.01 20.05 -24.83
N SER A 445 -2.30 19.72 -24.94
CA SER A 445 -3.36 20.36 -24.15
C SER A 445 -3.15 20.21 -22.65
N VAL A 446 -2.80 18.99 -22.21
CA VAL A 446 -2.46 18.71 -20.80
C VAL A 446 -1.28 19.54 -20.32
N CYS A 447 -0.20 19.65 -21.12
CA CYS A 447 0.97 20.44 -20.75
C CYS A 447 0.62 21.92 -20.54
N LYS A 448 -0.24 22.49 -21.39
CA LYS A 448 -0.71 23.87 -21.23
C LYS A 448 -1.45 24.07 -19.91
N VAL A 449 -2.35 23.15 -19.56
CA VAL A 449 -3.10 23.18 -18.30
C VAL A 449 -2.16 23.08 -17.10
N ILE A 450 -1.20 22.16 -17.13
CA ILE A 450 -0.22 21.98 -16.05
C ILE A 450 0.56 23.28 -15.82
N LEU A 451 1.09 23.88 -16.89
CA LEU A 451 1.91 25.08 -16.80
C LEU A 451 1.11 26.32 -16.39
N ALA A 452 -0.13 26.47 -16.88
CA ALA A 452 -1.03 27.52 -16.44
C ALA A 452 -1.33 27.40 -14.94
N ALA A 453 -1.56 26.19 -14.44
CA ALA A 453 -1.78 25.94 -13.02
C ALA A 453 -0.52 26.23 -12.16
N CYS A 454 0.68 25.95 -12.68
CA CYS A 454 1.94 26.31 -12.00
C CYS A 454 2.16 27.82 -11.89
N GLN A 455 1.57 28.61 -12.78
CA GLN A 455 1.66 30.08 -12.78
C GLN A 455 0.58 30.75 -11.93
N ALA A 456 -0.45 30.02 -11.52
CA ALA A 456 -1.53 30.56 -10.71
C ALA A 456 -1.05 30.92 -9.28
N ILE A 457 -1.53 32.05 -8.77
CA ILE A 457 -1.16 32.56 -7.46
C ILE A 457 -1.52 31.54 -6.39
N ASN A 458 -0.59 31.29 -5.46
CA ASN A 458 -0.75 30.36 -4.34
C ASN A 458 -1.34 29.01 -4.75
N THR A 459 -0.93 28.48 -5.90
CA THR A 459 -1.45 27.21 -6.41
C THR A 459 -0.31 26.22 -6.66
N LEU A 460 -0.53 24.96 -6.31
CA LEU A 460 0.30 23.83 -6.72
C LEU A 460 -0.44 23.01 -7.78
N SER A 461 0.20 22.80 -8.93
CA SER A 461 -0.30 21.89 -9.96
C SER A 461 -0.03 20.44 -9.55
N VAL A 462 -1.08 19.64 -9.34
CA VAL A 462 -1.00 18.22 -8.96
C VAL A 462 -1.46 17.36 -10.14
N ILE A 463 -0.59 16.50 -10.64
CA ILE A 463 -0.86 15.66 -11.82
C ILE A 463 -0.98 14.20 -11.39
N HIS A 464 -2.09 13.54 -11.78
CA HIS A 464 -2.28 12.14 -11.44
C HIS A 464 -2.97 11.32 -12.55
N CYS A 465 -2.58 10.05 -12.60
CA CYS A 465 -3.29 8.96 -13.25
C CYS A 465 -3.53 7.88 -12.18
N ALA A 466 -3.99 6.69 -12.55
CA ALA A 466 -4.24 5.63 -11.58
C ALA A 466 -2.99 5.28 -10.75
N SER A 467 -1.85 5.03 -11.38
CA SER A 467 -0.58 4.70 -10.71
C SER A 467 0.26 5.92 -10.32
N GLY A 468 0.14 7.04 -11.05
CA GLY A 468 1.05 8.17 -10.92
C GLY A 468 2.42 7.93 -11.57
N GLN A 469 2.58 6.82 -12.29
CA GLN A 469 3.83 6.39 -12.92
C GLN A 469 3.81 6.70 -14.42
N ASP A 470 2.84 6.13 -15.15
CA ASP A 470 2.89 6.02 -16.62
C ASP A 470 2.44 7.32 -17.34
N ARG A 471 1.13 7.56 -17.43
CA ARG A 471 0.55 8.79 -18.02
C ARG A 471 1.00 10.05 -17.28
N THR A 472 1.11 9.97 -15.95
CA THR A 472 1.61 11.07 -15.12
C THR A 472 3.06 11.39 -15.44
N GLY A 473 3.94 10.38 -15.49
CA GLY A 473 5.35 10.59 -15.84
C GLY A 473 5.48 11.21 -17.23
N THR A 474 4.72 10.73 -18.21
CA THR A 474 4.69 11.27 -19.58
C THR A 474 4.26 12.74 -19.59
N ALA A 475 3.20 13.10 -18.86
CA ALA A 475 2.70 14.48 -18.80
C ALA A 475 3.65 15.43 -18.07
N VAL A 476 4.22 15.00 -16.94
CA VAL A 476 5.16 15.79 -16.15
C VAL A 476 6.47 16.02 -16.91
N GLU A 477 7.01 14.98 -17.53
CA GLU A 477 8.22 15.08 -18.35
C GLU A 477 8.00 16.04 -19.52
N LYS A 478 6.88 15.90 -20.24
CA LYS A 478 6.59 16.80 -21.36
C LYS A 478 6.33 18.24 -20.93
N ALA A 479 5.57 18.46 -19.86
CA ALA A 479 5.34 19.81 -19.32
C ALA A 479 6.66 20.48 -18.89
N THR A 480 7.56 19.72 -18.27
CA THR A 480 8.89 20.21 -17.88
C THR A 480 9.72 20.62 -19.10
N GLN A 481 9.74 19.79 -20.16
CA GLN A 481 10.40 20.15 -21.43
C GLN A 481 9.80 21.42 -22.05
N GLU A 482 8.48 21.59 -22.06
CA GLU A 482 7.84 22.79 -22.60
C GLU A 482 8.12 24.04 -21.75
N TRP A 483 8.19 23.91 -20.43
CA TRP A 483 8.66 24.98 -19.55
C TRP A 483 10.11 25.36 -19.85
N MET A 484 11.02 24.39 -19.94
CA MET A 484 12.43 24.62 -20.30
C MET A 484 12.56 25.34 -21.64
N LYS A 485 11.78 24.93 -22.66
CA LYS A 485 11.76 25.59 -23.98
C LYS A 485 11.37 27.06 -23.87
N LYS A 486 10.39 27.40 -23.02
CA LYS A 486 9.99 28.80 -22.77
C LYS A 486 11.13 29.58 -22.10
N ARG A 487 11.77 29.01 -21.08
CA ARG A 487 12.91 29.62 -20.38
C ARG A 487 14.13 29.83 -21.27
N TYR A 488 14.55 28.80 -22.01
CA TYR A 488 15.67 28.88 -22.94
C TYR A 488 15.44 29.97 -24.00
N LYS A 489 14.24 30.04 -24.59
CA LYS A 489 13.89 31.11 -25.55
C LYS A 489 14.02 32.51 -24.93
N SER A 490 13.57 32.70 -23.68
CA SER A 490 13.69 33.99 -22.99
C SER A 490 15.14 34.41 -22.74
N LYS A 491 16.05 33.44 -22.64
CA LYS A 491 17.50 33.66 -22.49
C LYS A 491 18.27 33.59 -23.82
N HIS A 492 17.57 33.57 -24.96
CA HIS A 492 18.15 33.45 -26.30
C HIS A 492 19.02 32.19 -26.52
N LYS A 493 18.67 31.07 -25.87
CA LYS A 493 19.36 29.78 -25.94
C LYS A 493 18.67 28.79 -26.88
N ASN A 494 19.41 27.80 -27.39
CA ASN A 494 18.89 26.80 -28.31
C ASN A 494 18.04 25.73 -27.59
N ILE A 495 16.82 25.51 -28.07
CA ILE A 495 15.87 24.55 -27.50
C ILE A 495 16.02 23.12 -28.00
N SER A 496 16.81 22.86 -29.05
CA SER A 496 16.84 21.57 -29.75
C SER A 496 17.33 20.42 -28.89
N ASN A 497 18.18 20.70 -27.91
CA ASN A 497 18.87 19.69 -27.11
C ASN A 497 18.08 19.26 -25.86
N ILE A 498 17.04 20.00 -25.48
CA ILE A 498 16.30 19.80 -24.22
C ILE A 498 15.80 18.37 -24.06
N GLU A 499 15.20 17.80 -25.10
CA GLU A 499 14.65 16.44 -25.03
C GLU A 499 15.76 15.39 -24.85
N SER A 500 16.85 15.50 -25.61
CA SER A 500 17.98 14.58 -25.53
C SER A 500 18.68 14.66 -24.16
N VAL A 501 18.94 15.87 -23.65
CA VAL A 501 19.56 16.08 -22.33
C VAL A 501 18.69 15.48 -21.21
N ARG A 502 17.37 15.64 -21.29
CA ARG A 502 16.45 15.06 -20.31
C ARG A 502 16.36 13.54 -20.41
N ALA A 503 16.29 13.00 -21.62
CA ALA A 503 16.32 11.55 -21.85
C ALA A 503 17.63 10.93 -21.34
N GLN A 504 18.76 11.61 -21.51
CA GLN A 504 20.05 11.15 -20.95
C GLN A 504 20.01 11.06 -19.42
N GLY A 505 19.29 11.94 -18.73
CA GLY A 505 19.09 11.81 -17.28
C GLY A 505 18.25 10.61 -16.87
N GLY A 506 17.37 10.09 -17.74
CA GLY A 506 16.50 8.93 -17.49
C GLY A 506 15.54 9.09 -16.29
N ASN A 507 15.41 10.29 -15.73
CA ASN A 507 14.74 10.51 -14.44
C ASN A 507 13.25 10.15 -14.48
N ALA A 508 12.55 10.44 -15.58
CA ALA A 508 11.15 10.09 -15.75
C ALA A 508 10.88 8.58 -15.66
N ALA A 509 11.85 7.75 -16.06
CA ALA A 509 11.80 6.29 -15.93
C ALA A 509 12.20 5.84 -14.52
N GLU A 510 13.28 6.38 -13.95
CA GLU A 510 13.80 5.92 -12.65
C GLU A 510 12.82 6.20 -11.49
N ILE A 511 12.21 7.38 -11.48
CA ILE A 511 11.26 7.76 -10.42
C ILE A 511 10.07 6.81 -10.32
N THR A 512 9.65 6.16 -11.41
CA THR A 512 8.48 5.27 -11.37
C THR A 512 8.69 4.12 -10.40
N SER A 513 9.92 3.65 -10.21
CA SER A 513 10.24 2.56 -9.30
C SER A 513 10.94 2.99 -8.02
N HIS A 514 11.01 4.29 -7.71
CA HIS A 514 11.83 4.79 -6.61
C HIS A 514 11.49 4.18 -5.24
N HIS A 515 10.20 4.02 -4.92
CA HIS A 515 9.76 3.40 -3.66
C HIS A 515 9.83 1.87 -3.66
N VAL A 516 9.80 1.23 -4.83
CA VAL A 516 9.87 -0.24 -4.99
C VAL A 516 10.73 -0.54 -6.23
N PRO A 517 12.06 -0.61 -6.07
CA PRO A 517 13.01 -0.74 -7.18
C PRO A 517 12.84 -2.03 -8.02
N GLY A 518 13.47 -2.04 -9.21
CA GLY A 518 13.56 -3.22 -10.09
C GLY A 518 12.47 -3.31 -11.17
N SER A 519 11.64 -2.27 -11.31
CA SER A 519 10.62 -2.15 -12.36
C SER A 519 10.55 -0.73 -12.92
N SER A 520 11.71 -0.11 -13.17
CA SER A 520 11.82 1.25 -13.71
C SER A 520 11.19 1.38 -15.09
N GLY A 521 10.86 2.62 -15.47
CA GLY A 521 10.23 2.95 -16.75
C GLY A 521 8.73 3.16 -16.66
N MET A 522 8.19 3.75 -17.73
CA MET A 522 6.76 3.89 -17.98
C MET A 522 6.30 2.81 -18.95
N LYS A 523 5.01 2.46 -18.92
CA LYS A 523 4.46 1.50 -19.87
C LYS A 523 4.25 2.08 -21.26
N SER A 524 4.46 1.24 -22.28
CA SER A 524 4.30 1.60 -23.69
C SER A 524 2.87 2.05 -24.05
N ASP A 525 1.84 1.58 -23.33
CA ASP A 525 0.45 2.02 -23.50
C ASP A 525 0.26 3.53 -23.23
N SER A 526 1.16 4.13 -22.44
CA SER A 526 1.16 5.56 -22.12
C SER A 526 1.88 6.43 -23.14
N ILE A 527 2.54 5.84 -24.15
CA ILE A 527 3.12 6.57 -25.29
C ILE A 527 2.01 7.35 -26.00
N ALA A 528 2.12 8.67 -26.04
CA ALA A 528 1.11 9.54 -26.61
C ALA A 528 1.43 9.88 -28.08
N ASN A 529 1.34 8.89 -28.98
CA ASN A 529 1.44 9.13 -30.43
C ASN A 529 0.04 9.26 -31.03
N ASP A 530 -0.10 10.10 -32.06
CA ASP A 530 -1.34 10.20 -32.81
C ASP A 530 -1.53 8.97 -33.69
N VAL A 531 -2.74 8.42 -33.72
CA VAL A 531 -3.04 7.22 -34.54
C VAL A 531 -3.08 7.57 -36.03
N PHE A 532 -3.56 8.76 -36.35
CA PHE A 532 -3.59 9.32 -37.69
C PHE A 532 -2.70 10.55 -37.72
N GLY A 533 -1.48 10.41 -38.25
CA GLY A 533 -0.49 11.48 -38.32
C GLY A 533 0.94 11.00 -38.07
N SER A 534 1.91 11.89 -38.21
CA SER A 534 3.33 11.63 -37.88
C SER A 534 3.76 12.24 -36.54
N THR A 535 2.83 12.87 -35.80
CA THR A 535 3.15 13.52 -34.53
C THR A 535 3.42 12.48 -33.45
N THR A 536 4.64 12.51 -32.93
CA THR A 536 5.07 11.73 -31.78
C THR A 536 5.29 12.63 -30.57
N THR A 537 5.09 12.10 -29.37
CA THR A 537 5.30 12.89 -28.13
C THR A 537 6.77 13.14 -27.85
N PHE A 538 7.61 12.12 -28.07
CA PHE A 538 9.06 12.18 -27.92
C PHE A 538 9.72 11.55 -29.15
N SER A 539 10.98 11.90 -29.44
CA SER A 539 11.80 11.19 -30.43
C SER A 539 11.92 9.70 -30.08
N PRO A 540 12.18 8.83 -31.07
CA PRO A 540 12.38 7.39 -30.82
C PRO A 540 13.44 7.11 -29.75
N GLN A 541 14.59 7.79 -29.77
CA GLN A 541 15.63 7.59 -28.77
C GLN A 541 15.16 7.96 -27.36
N ALA A 542 14.41 9.06 -27.20
CA ALA A 542 13.86 9.43 -25.91
C ALA A 542 12.76 8.46 -25.44
N GLN A 543 11.95 7.91 -26.36
CA GLN A 543 10.97 6.87 -26.02
C GLN A 543 11.66 5.62 -25.46
N ASP A 544 12.78 5.19 -26.05
CA ASP A 544 13.53 4.02 -25.61
C ASP A 544 14.15 4.17 -24.20
N GLU A 545 14.38 5.41 -23.75
CA GLU A 545 14.83 5.70 -22.37
C GLU A 545 13.69 5.77 -21.36
N PHE A 546 12.51 6.18 -21.81
CA PHE A 546 11.37 6.47 -20.93
C PHE A 546 10.41 5.30 -20.76
N TYR A 547 10.20 4.51 -21.82
CA TYR A 547 9.21 3.44 -21.86
C TYR A 547 9.91 2.08 -21.90
N LEU A 548 9.96 1.41 -20.75
CA LEU A 548 10.81 0.23 -20.57
C LEU A 548 9.97 -1.03 -20.34
N LYS A 549 10.42 -2.17 -20.88
CA LYS A 549 9.79 -3.48 -20.64
C LYS A 549 9.74 -3.86 -19.16
N SER A 550 10.72 -3.42 -18.37
CA SER A 550 10.77 -3.60 -16.92
C SER A 550 9.53 -3.05 -16.21
N ALA A 551 8.85 -2.03 -16.75
CA ALA A 551 7.62 -1.47 -16.19
C ALA A 551 6.46 -2.48 -16.17
N GLU A 552 6.50 -3.53 -17.01
CA GLU A 552 5.50 -4.59 -17.04
C GLU A 552 5.66 -5.63 -15.90
N THR A 553 6.81 -5.62 -15.21
CA THR A 553 7.12 -6.56 -14.13
C THR A 553 6.64 -6.08 -12.76
N ASN A 554 6.15 -4.84 -12.66
CA ASN A 554 5.77 -4.22 -11.38
C ASN A 554 4.61 -4.90 -10.64
N LYS A 555 3.84 -5.75 -11.33
CA LYS A 555 2.74 -6.55 -10.77
C LYS A 555 2.99 -8.07 -10.83
N LYS A 556 4.13 -8.52 -11.38
CA LYS A 556 4.43 -9.94 -11.56
C LYS A 556 5.13 -10.47 -10.31
N ASN A 557 4.55 -11.48 -9.66
CA ASN A 557 5.11 -12.14 -8.47
C ASN A 557 4.90 -13.65 -8.55
N HIS A 558 5.16 -14.22 -9.73
CA HIS A 558 4.82 -15.61 -10.00
C HIS A 558 5.54 -16.56 -9.03
N VAL A 559 4.78 -17.55 -8.56
CA VAL A 559 5.26 -18.65 -7.72
C VAL A 559 5.04 -19.99 -8.42
N GLY A 560 5.78 -21.01 -7.97
CA GLY A 560 5.68 -22.39 -8.42
C GLY A 560 4.52 -23.12 -7.74
N ASP A 561 4.76 -24.37 -7.33
CA ASP A 561 3.79 -25.14 -6.57
C ASP A 561 3.67 -24.65 -5.13
N VAL A 562 2.44 -24.60 -4.61
CA VAL A 562 2.12 -24.11 -3.26
C VAL A 562 1.17 -25.05 -2.53
N THR A 563 1.17 -26.34 -2.87
CA THR A 563 0.33 -27.36 -2.23
C THR A 563 0.54 -27.44 -0.71
N PHE A 564 1.74 -27.11 -0.23
CA PHE A 564 2.08 -27.03 1.19
C PHE A 564 1.22 -26.02 1.97
N LEU A 565 0.62 -25.00 1.33
CA LEU A 565 -0.26 -24.04 2.01
C LEU A 565 -1.54 -24.68 2.56
N LYS A 566 -1.91 -25.86 2.06
CA LYS A 566 -3.10 -26.61 2.52
C LYS A 566 -2.86 -27.38 3.80
N THR A 567 -1.60 -27.62 4.16
CA THR A 567 -1.21 -28.32 5.39
C THR A 567 -0.77 -27.29 6.42
N PRO A 568 -1.05 -27.50 7.72
CA PRO A 568 -0.54 -26.64 8.78
C PRO A 568 1.00 -26.62 8.81
N SER A 569 1.57 -25.45 9.12
CA SER A 569 3.00 -25.37 9.41
C SER A 569 3.28 -25.80 10.85
N LYS A 570 4.53 -26.16 11.14
CA LYS A 570 4.96 -26.48 12.50
C LYS A 570 4.64 -25.34 13.49
N ALA A 571 4.91 -24.10 13.11
CA ALA A 571 4.59 -22.94 13.95
C ALA A 571 3.08 -22.74 14.17
N ALA A 572 2.23 -23.15 13.22
CA ALA A 572 0.78 -23.12 13.41
C ALA A 572 0.30 -24.18 14.42
N ILE A 573 0.93 -25.35 14.42
CA ILE A 573 0.66 -26.42 15.40
C ILE A 573 1.13 -25.99 16.79
N GLU A 574 2.34 -25.45 16.90
CA GLU A 574 2.87 -24.91 18.16
C GLU A 574 1.95 -23.78 18.70
N GLU A 575 1.51 -22.85 17.85
CA GLU A 575 0.57 -21.78 18.24
C GLU A 575 -0.78 -22.33 18.73
N TYR A 576 -1.32 -23.36 18.06
CA TYR A 576 -2.53 -24.05 18.49
C TYR A 576 -2.37 -24.69 19.88
N GLU A 577 -1.27 -25.40 20.11
CA GLU A 577 -0.98 -26.08 21.37
C GLU A 577 -0.75 -25.10 22.52
N ASP A 578 -0.05 -23.99 22.24
CA ASP A 578 0.16 -22.89 23.18
C ASP A 578 -1.19 -22.28 23.60
N TYR A 579 -2.06 -21.91 22.65
CA TYR A 579 -3.39 -21.37 22.97
C TYR A 579 -4.29 -22.36 23.69
N LEU A 580 -4.20 -23.65 23.37
CA LEU A 580 -4.96 -24.69 24.06
C LEU A 580 -4.52 -24.80 25.52
N SER A 581 -3.22 -24.77 25.76
CA SER A 581 -2.62 -24.87 27.09
C SER A 581 -2.92 -23.62 27.92
N GLU A 582 -2.78 -22.44 27.32
CA GLU A 582 -3.06 -21.16 27.98
C GLU A 582 -4.53 -21.04 28.36
N PHE A 583 -5.46 -21.33 27.43
CA PHE A 583 -6.89 -21.29 27.73
C PHE A 583 -7.27 -22.29 28.82
N ALA A 584 -6.72 -23.51 28.78
CA ALA A 584 -6.97 -24.50 29.83
C ALA A 584 -6.47 -24.04 31.20
N ALA A 585 -5.25 -23.50 31.27
CA ALA A 585 -4.66 -23.01 32.53
C ALA A 585 -5.44 -21.83 33.11
N ASN A 586 -5.84 -20.86 32.28
CA ASN A 586 -6.63 -19.72 32.72
C ASN A 586 -8.04 -20.14 33.14
N LEU A 587 -8.64 -21.14 32.47
CA LEU A 587 -9.94 -21.68 32.83
C LEU A 587 -9.92 -22.40 34.19
N GLU A 588 -8.82 -23.08 34.54
CA GLU A 588 -8.64 -23.68 35.87
C GLU A 588 -8.54 -22.63 36.99
N GLN A 589 -8.06 -21.43 36.67
CA GLN A 589 -7.93 -20.32 37.62
C GLN A 589 -9.19 -19.45 37.70
N ALA A 590 -10.14 -19.63 36.79
CA ALA A 590 -11.39 -18.88 36.77
C ALA A 590 -12.23 -19.14 38.04
N GLN A 591 -12.96 -18.13 38.50
CA GLN A 591 -13.78 -18.23 39.71
C GLN A 591 -15.24 -18.57 39.41
N ASP A 592 -15.73 -18.27 38.21
CA ASP A 592 -17.13 -18.44 37.84
C ASP A 592 -17.41 -19.86 37.31
N ALA A 593 -18.26 -20.60 38.04
CA ALA A 593 -18.60 -21.98 37.72
C ALA A 593 -19.29 -22.16 36.36
N LEU A 594 -20.05 -21.15 35.89
CA LEU A 594 -20.71 -21.19 34.59
C LEU A 594 -19.70 -21.04 33.46
N LEU A 595 -18.74 -20.12 33.56
CA LEU A 595 -17.65 -20.00 32.59
C LEU A 595 -16.79 -21.26 32.55
N ILE A 596 -16.47 -21.85 33.71
CA ILE A 596 -15.71 -23.10 33.78
C ILE A 596 -16.43 -24.23 33.02
N ASP A 597 -17.73 -24.43 33.25
CA ASP A 597 -18.53 -25.45 32.54
C ASP A 597 -18.53 -25.22 31.03
N LYS A 598 -18.78 -23.97 30.59
CA LYS A 598 -18.85 -23.66 29.15
C LYS A 598 -17.48 -23.69 28.48
N GLY A 599 -16.42 -23.25 29.16
CA GLY A 599 -15.05 -23.30 28.65
C GLY A 599 -14.55 -24.73 28.47
N ARG A 600 -14.88 -25.64 29.40
CA ARG A 600 -14.53 -27.07 29.26
C ARG A 600 -15.17 -27.69 28.03
N LYS A 601 -16.41 -27.32 27.71
CA LYS A 601 -17.08 -27.76 26.47
C LYS A 601 -16.35 -27.28 25.22
N ILE A 602 -15.82 -26.06 25.21
CA ILE A 602 -14.98 -25.58 24.09
C ILE A 602 -13.75 -26.48 23.95
N ILE A 603 -13.02 -26.72 25.04
CA ILE A 603 -11.82 -27.58 25.03
C ILE A 603 -12.14 -29.00 24.54
N GLU A 604 -13.24 -29.59 25.02
CA GLU A 604 -13.70 -30.91 24.59
C GLU A 604 -13.97 -30.96 23.08
N GLN A 605 -14.71 -29.99 22.54
CA GLN A 605 -15.02 -29.95 21.12
C GLN A 605 -13.79 -29.67 20.25
N VAL A 606 -12.91 -28.76 20.69
CA VAL A 606 -11.65 -28.48 20.00
C VAL A 606 -10.77 -29.73 19.93
N LYS A 607 -10.61 -30.46 21.03
CA LYS A 607 -9.85 -31.73 21.06
C LYS A 607 -10.52 -32.82 20.23
N ALA A 608 -11.85 -32.88 20.22
CA ALA A 608 -12.59 -33.84 19.40
C ALA A 608 -12.40 -33.60 17.89
N ILE A 609 -12.30 -32.34 17.46
CA ILE A 609 -12.06 -31.98 16.06
C ILE A 609 -10.60 -32.20 15.69
N ALA A 610 -9.65 -31.75 16.52
CA ALA A 610 -8.22 -31.89 16.23
C ALA A 610 -7.72 -33.34 16.34
N GLY A 611 -8.34 -34.14 17.19
CA GLY A 611 -7.89 -35.49 17.51
C GLY A 611 -6.51 -35.48 18.17
N ASN A 612 -5.78 -36.60 18.01
CA ASN A 612 -4.42 -36.76 18.54
C ASN A 612 -3.33 -36.33 17.54
N THR A 613 -3.73 -35.85 16.36
CA THR A 613 -2.83 -35.53 15.23
C THR A 613 -3.26 -34.22 14.55
N PRO A 614 -3.07 -33.06 15.19
CA PRO A 614 -3.40 -31.76 14.60
C PRO A 614 -2.69 -31.49 13.27
N GLU A 615 -1.55 -32.15 13.01
CA GLU A 615 -0.82 -32.12 11.74
C GLU A 615 -1.59 -32.68 10.54
N ASN A 616 -2.61 -33.52 10.78
CA ASN A 616 -3.44 -34.11 9.73
C ASN A 616 -4.64 -33.24 9.36
N LEU A 617 -4.91 -32.16 10.11
CA LEU A 617 -5.91 -31.18 9.72
C LEU A 617 -5.44 -30.40 8.50
N ASP A 618 -6.36 -29.81 7.76
CA ASP A 618 -6.00 -28.75 6.81
C ASP A 618 -5.64 -27.45 7.55
N SER A 619 -4.86 -26.59 6.89
CA SER A 619 -4.37 -25.34 7.46
C SER A 619 -5.48 -24.38 7.92
N ARG A 620 -6.63 -24.40 7.23
CA ARG A 620 -7.79 -23.57 7.59
C ARG A 620 -8.43 -24.07 8.88
N ALA A 621 -8.68 -25.37 8.98
CA ALA A 621 -9.27 -26.00 10.14
C ALA A 621 -8.44 -25.74 11.40
N LEU A 622 -7.11 -25.94 11.33
CA LEU A 622 -6.25 -25.67 12.49
C LEU A 622 -6.23 -24.19 12.87
N ASN A 623 -6.19 -23.29 11.87
CA ASN A 623 -6.27 -21.85 12.13
C ASN A 623 -7.60 -21.46 12.79
N ASP A 624 -8.74 -22.02 12.35
CA ASP A 624 -10.05 -21.76 12.95
C ASP A 624 -10.10 -22.21 14.41
N LEU A 625 -9.55 -23.40 14.72
CA LEU A 625 -9.45 -23.87 16.11
C LEU A 625 -8.54 -22.98 16.96
N SER A 626 -7.42 -22.51 16.41
CA SER A 626 -6.50 -21.59 17.10
C SER A 626 -7.17 -20.25 17.41
N GLN A 627 -7.92 -19.69 16.46
CA GLN A 627 -8.69 -18.45 16.65
C GLN A 627 -9.80 -18.61 17.71
N VAL A 628 -10.43 -19.79 17.75
CA VAL A 628 -11.41 -20.14 18.77
C VAL A 628 -10.78 -20.12 20.17
N LEU A 629 -9.65 -20.80 20.35
CA LEU A 629 -8.95 -20.86 21.63
C LEU A 629 -8.47 -19.46 22.07
N PHE A 630 -7.85 -18.71 21.16
CA PHE A 630 -7.40 -17.35 21.43
C PHE A 630 -8.56 -16.43 21.85
N SER A 631 -9.67 -16.45 21.10
CA SER A 631 -10.83 -15.60 21.40
C SER A 631 -11.53 -16.01 22.70
N ALA A 632 -11.63 -17.31 22.98
CA ALA A 632 -12.22 -17.81 24.22
C ALA A 632 -11.36 -17.44 25.43
N ASN A 633 -10.03 -17.49 25.29
CA ASN A 633 -9.10 -17.05 26.32
C ASN A 633 -9.22 -15.54 26.61
N ASN A 634 -9.26 -14.70 25.57
CA ASN A 634 -9.44 -13.25 25.76
C ASN A 634 -10.79 -12.93 26.43
N SER A 635 -11.87 -13.62 26.04
CA SER A 635 -13.16 -13.50 26.73
C SER A 635 -13.12 -13.88 28.22
N LEU A 636 -12.17 -14.72 28.62
CA LEU A 636 -11.99 -15.13 30.00
C LEU A 636 -11.11 -14.14 30.78
N ILE A 637 -10.00 -13.69 30.19
CA ILE A 637 -9.03 -12.78 30.83
C ILE A 637 -9.61 -11.38 31.00
N ASP A 638 -10.30 -10.87 29.98
CA ASP A 638 -10.87 -9.52 30.00
C ASP A 638 -12.27 -9.47 30.65
N ILE A 639 -12.65 -10.51 31.40
CA ILE A 639 -14.01 -10.64 31.97
C ILE A 639 -14.37 -9.51 32.94
N ASP A 640 -13.38 -8.82 33.53
CA ASP A 640 -13.64 -7.70 34.44
C ASP A 640 -13.84 -6.36 33.71
N ASP A 641 -13.59 -6.30 32.41
CA ASP A 641 -13.80 -5.12 31.56
C ASP A 641 -15.07 -5.33 30.70
N PRO A 642 -16.18 -4.63 30.99
CA PRO A 642 -17.44 -4.82 30.26
C PRO A 642 -17.33 -4.52 28.76
N GLN A 643 -16.52 -3.53 28.36
CA GLN A 643 -16.38 -3.14 26.95
C GLN A 643 -15.58 -4.18 26.19
N LYS A 644 -14.45 -4.63 26.75
CA LYS A 644 -13.65 -5.70 26.15
C LYS A 644 -14.40 -7.02 26.14
N THR A 645 -15.12 -7.34 27.22
CA THR A 645 -15.98 -8.53 27.27
C THR A 645 -17.01 -8.48 26.15
N GLN A 646 -17.71 -7.36 25.96
CA GLN A 646 -18.67 -7.21 24.87
C GLN A 646 -18.03 -7.43 23.48
N ALA A 647 -16.84 -6.86 23.26
CA ALA A 647 -16.10 -7.04 22.01
C ALA A 647 -15.67 -8.50 21.81
N ASN A 648 -15.14 -9.16 22.85
CA ASN A 648 -14.71 -10.55 22.79
C ASN A 648 -15.90 -11.51 22.60
N SER A 649 -17.04 -11.28 23.25
CA SER A 649 -18.27 -12.05 23.03
C SER A 649 -18.80 -11.87 21.60
N LYS A 650 -18.69 -10.67 21.01
CA LYS A 650 -19.00 -10.44 19.59
C LYS A 650 -18.09 -11.28 18.70
N ARG A 651 -16.78 -11.31 18.96
CA ARG A 651 -15.80 -12.13 18.22
C ARG A 651 -16.11 -13.62 18.31
N LEU A 652 -16.43 -14.12 19.50
CA LEU A 652 -16.87 -15.50 19.70
C LEU A 652 -18.14 -15.84 18.93
N ALA A 653 -19.11 -14.92 18.86
CA ALA A 653 -20.33 -15.14 18.08
C ALA A 653 -20.08 -15.16 16.57
N ALA A 654 -19.15 -14.33 16.07
CA ALA A 654 -18.70 -14.38 14.68
C ALA A 654 -18.08 -15.74 14.35
N LEU A 655 -17.15 -16.20 15.20
CA LEU A 655 -16.52 -17.51 15.07
C LEU A 655 -17.57 -18.63 15.15
N ALA A 656 -18.50 -18.57 16.10
CA ALA A 656 -19.59 -19.52 16.25
C ALA A 656 -20.41 -19.67 14.96
N ASN A 657 -20.74 -18.55 14.31
CA ASN A 657 -21.47 -18.54 13.05
C ASN A 657 -20.65 -19.15 11.90
N HIS A 658 -19.36 -18.79 11.82
CA HIS A 658 -18.47 -19.32 10.78
C HIS A 658 -18.27 -20.82 10.92
N VAL A 659 -17.85 -21.30 12.09
CA VAL A 659 -17.56 -22.73 12.30
C VAL A 659 -18.81 -23.59 12.16
N SER A 660 -19.97 -23.08 12.55
CA SER A 660 -21.25 -23.80 12.37
C SER A 660 -21.77 -23.79 10.94
N GLY A 661 -21.12 -23.09 10.02
CA GLY A 661 -21.39 -23.23 8.58
C GLY A 661 -20.78 -24.50 7.99
N ASN A 662 -19.89 -25.18 8.72
CA ASN A 662 -19.28 -26.44 8.31
C ASN A 662 -20.30 -27.60 8.41
N THR A 663 -20.20 -28.60 7.53
CA THR A 663 -21.17 -29.70 7.43
C THR A 663 -20.99 -30.79 8.49
N SER A 664 -19.86 -30.81 9.20
CA SER A 664 -19.58 -31.84 10.20
C SER A 664 -20.25 -31.53 11.56
N PRO A 665 -20.88 -32.54 12.20
CA PRO A 665 -21.54 -32.38 13.50
C PRO A 665 -20.64 -31.81 14.59
N GLY A 666 -19.34 -32.14 14.58
CA GLY A 666 -18.38 -31.63 15.58
C GLY A 666 -18.21 -30.11 15.51
N TRP A 667 -18.19 -29.55 14.30
CA TRP A 667 -18.07 -28.09 14.12
C TRP A 667 -19.35 -27.34 14.52
N HIS A 668 -20.53 -27.92 14.29
CA HIS A 668 -21.79 -27.37 14.81
C HIS A 668 -21.84 -27.38 16.35
N ALA A 669 -21.35 -28.45 16.97
CA ALA A 669 -21.24 -28.54 18.42
C ALA A 669 -20.25 -27.50 18.98
N LEU A 670 -19.12 -27.29 18.31
CA LEU A 670 -18.16 -26.25 18.66
C LEU A 670 -18.81 -24.85 18.59
N GLY A 671 -19.49 -24.52 17.49
CA GLY A 671 -20.11 -23.20 17.38
C GLY A 671 -21.22 -22.95 18.39
N THR A 672 -21.95 -24.01 18.78
CA THR A 672 -22.88 -23.93 19.91
C THR A 672 -22.16 -23.63 21.22
N ALA A 673 -21.07 -24.34 21.51
CA ALA A 673 -20.28 -24.12 22.73
C ALA A 673 -19.78 -22.67 22.82
N LEU A 674 -19.27 -22.12 21.70
CA LEU A 674 -18.82 -20.74 21.61
C LEU A 674 -19.92 -19.73 21.87
N LEU A 675 -21.11 -19.92 21.29
CA LEU A 675 -22.24 -19.02 21.54
C LEU A 675 -22.68 -19.07 23.01
N THR A 676 -22.70 -20.25 23.63
CA THR A 676 -23.05 -20.37 25.05
C THR A 676 -22.01 -19.74 25.98
N PHE A 677 -20.72 -19.84 25.64
CA PHE A 677 -19.64 -19.19 26.38
C PHE A 677 -19.69 -17.67 26.24
N ALA A 678 -19.95 -17.16 25.03
CA ALA A 678 -20.17 -15.73 24.79
C ALA A 678 -21.34 -15.18 25.63
N CYS A 679 -22.48 -15.88 25.65
CA CYS A 679 -23.61 -15.49 26.50
C CYS A 679 -23.26 -15.54 28.00
N ALA A 680 -22.54 -16.56 28.45
CA ALA A 680 -22.11 -16.66 29.86
C ALA A 680 -21.21 -15.48 30.26
N SER A 681 -20.24 -15.11 29.42
CA SER A 681 -19.36 -13.97 29.69
C SER A 681 -20.14 -12.66 29.88
N LEU A 682 -21.13 -12.39 29.03
CA LEU A 682 -21.96 -11.19 29.13
C LEU A 682 -22.92 -11.15 30.33
N VAL A 683 -23.34 -12.32 30.83
CA VAL A 683 -24.15 -12.41 32.06
C VAL A 683 -23.33 -11.97 33.26
N ILE A 684 -22.06 -12.39 33.32
CA ILE A 684 -21.17 -12.14 34.46
C ILE A 684 -20.82 -10.66 34.61
N VAL A 685 -20.55 -9.97 33.49
CA VAL A 685 -20.32 -8.52 33.49
C VAL A 685 -21.60 -7.69 33.64
N GLY A 686 -22.76 -8.33 33.83
CA GLY A 686 -24.04 -7.65 33.99
C GLY A 686 -24.56 -6.94 32.72
N VAL A 687 -23.85 -7.04 31.59
CA VAL A 687 -24.23 -6.44 30.29
C VAL A 687 -25.58 -6.99 29.82
N LEU A 688 -25.85 -8.28 30.06
CA LEU A 688 -27.17 -8.89 29.77
C LEU A 688 -28.21 -8.70 30.87
N ALA A 689 -27.81 -8.31 32.09
CA ALA A 689 -28.70 -8.07 33.23
C ALA A 689 -29.30 -6.64 33.22
N ALA A 690 -28.72 -5.71 32.47
CA ALA A 690 -29.29 -4.38 32.20
C ALA A 690 -30.57 -4.43 31.33
N ILE A 691 -30.92 -5.61 30.77
CA ILE A 691 -32.15 -5.85 30.02
C ILE A 691 -33.12 -6.63 30.91
N PRO A 692 -34.25 -6.05 31.37
CA PRO A 692 -35.11 -6.65 32.42
C PRO A 692 -35.75 -8.03 32.11
N SER A 693 -35.53 -8.64 30.95
CA SER A 693 -36.03 -9.97 30.57
C SER A 693 -35.32 -10.65 29.38
N GLY A 694 -34.30 -10.01 28.78
CA GLY A 694 -33.72 -10.42 27.49
C GLY A 694 -32.52 -11.37 27.56
N GLY A 695 -31.65 -11.22 28.57
CA GLY A 695 -30.40 -11.98 28.68
C GLY A 695 -30.58 -13.48 28.89
N SER A 696 -31.46 -13.86 29.82
CA SER A 696 -31.82 -15.26 30.08
C SER A 696 -32.51 -15.90 28.87
N SER A 697 -33.30 -15.12 28.14
CA SER A 697 -34.05 -15.55 26.95
C SER A 697 -33.14 -15.86 25.76
N LEU A 698 -32.05 -15.09 25.58
CA LEU A 698 -31.02 -15.34 24.56
C LEU A 698 -30.18 -16.59 24.86
N LEU A 699 -29.77 -16.76 26.12
CA LEU A 699 -29.07 -17.97 26.58
C LEU A 699 -29.98 -19.20 26.43
N LEU A 700 -31.25 -19.12 26.83
CA LEU A 700 -32.24 -20.18 26.65
C LEU A 700 -32.56 -20.44 25.17
N SER A 701 -32.55 -19.42 24.31
CA SER A 701 -32.73 -19.58 22.86
C SER A 701 -31.53 -20.25 22.20
N ALA A 702 -30.30 -19.90 22.61
CA ALA A 702 -29.08 -20.56 22.15
C ALA A 702 -29.03 -22.03 22.63
N ILE A 703 -29.41 -22.30 23.88
CA ILE A 703 -29.53 -23.65 24.46
C ILE A 703 -30.67 -24.45 23.79
N GLY A 704 -31.80 -23.79 23.48
CA GLY A 704 -32.95 -24.38 22.80
C GLY A 704 -32.68 -24.70 21.33
N ALA A 705 -31.93 -23.84 20.63
CA ALA A 705 -31.47 -24.08 19.26
C ALA A 705 -30.44 -25.23 19.17
N ALA A 706 -29.72 -25.50 20.26
CA ALA A 706 -28.74 -26.58 20.40
C ALA A 706 -29.35 -27.97 20.67
N GLY A 707 -30.67 -28.08 20.88
CA GLY A 707 -31.31 -29.36 21.24
C GLY A 707 -30.94 -29.89 22.62
N LEU A 708 -30.30 -29.08 23.48
CA LEU A 708 -29.90 -29.44 24.85
C LEU A 708 -31.00 -29.17 25.90
N GLY A 709 -32.27 -29.23 25.49
CA GLY A 709 -33.43 -28.87 26.31
C GLY A 709 -33.77 -29.81 27.48
N ALA A 710 -32.87 -30.70 27.90
CA ALA A 710 -33.16 -31.68 28.95
C ALA A 710 -31.96 -31.94 29.87
N SER A 711 -31.50 -30.94 30.63
CA SER A 711 -30.86 -31.14 31.95
C SER A 711 -30.35 -29.81 32.55
N LEU A 712 -31.27 -28.97 33.02
CA LEU A 712 -30.94 -28.05 34.12
C LEU A 712 -32.03 -28.21 35.18
N GLY A 713 -31.91 -29.30 35.92
CA GLY A 713 -32.62 -29.51 37.16
C GLY A 713 -31.82 -28.91 38.31
N VAL A 714 -32.51 -28.06 39.07
CA VAL A 714 -32.25 -27.65 40.45
C VAL A 714 -31.19 -26.56 40.64
N GLY A 715 -31.65 -25.33 40.93
CA GLY A 715 -30.96 -24.57 41.98
C GLY A 715 -30.93 -23.04 41.97
N VAL A 716 -31.80 -22.28 41.29
CA VAL A 716 -32.16 -20.91 41.73
C VAL A 716 -33.60 -20.63 41.27
N GLY A 717 -34.50 -20.37 42.22
CA GLY A 717 -35.93 -20.22 41.95
C GLY A 717 -36.27 -18.91 41.25
N ILE A 718 -36.71 -18.99 39.99
CA ILE A 718 -37.67 -18.08 39.36
C ILE A 718 -38.60 -18.93 38.49
N GLY A 719 -39.91 -18.69 38.61
CA GLY A 719 -40.98 -19.57 38.17
C GLY A 719 -41.02 -19.86 36.67
N VAL A 720 -41.36 -21.12 36.36
CA VAL A 720 -41.85 -21.56 35.06
C VAL A 720 -43.20 -20.88 34.82
N ALA A 721 -43.25 -19.93 33.89
CA ALA A 721 -44.50 -19.39 33.37
C ALA A 721 -44.40 -19.12 31.87
N GLY A 722 -45.24 -19.83 31.10
CA GLY A 722 -45.95 -19.27 29.96
C GLY A 722 -45.16 -18.96 28.68
N VAL A 723 -45.31 -19.85 27.69
CA VAL A 723 -45.25 -19.50 26.27
C VAL A 723 -46.26 -18.37 26.01
N ALA A 724 -45.79 -17.13 25.89
CA ALA A 724 -46.61 -15.99 25.43
C ALA A 724 -45.73 -14.96 24.71
N GLY A 725 -45.86 -14.92 23.39
CA GLY A 725 -45.12 -13.99 22.53
C GLY A 725 -45.22 -14.32 21.04
N ALA A 726 -46.37 -14.83 20.58
CA ALA A 726 -46.69 -14.98 19.18
C ALA A 726 -47.00 -13.59 18.59
N GLY A 727 -45.99 -12.90 18.07
CA GLY A 727 -46.23 -11.58 17.48
C GLY A 727 -45.02 -10.78 17.05
N MET A 728 -43.96 -11.39 16.50
CA MET A 728 -42.93 -10.70 15.67
C MET A 728 -42.12 -11.70 14.83
N PHE A 729 -42.80 -12.58 14.09
CA PHE A 729 -42.15 -13.50 13.16
C PHE A 729 -42.68 -13.30 11.75
N TYR A 730 -42.11 -12.37 10.98
CA TYR A 730 -42.20 -12.40 9.51
C TYR A 730 -41.13 -11.52 8.83
N HIS A 731 -39.97 -12.12 8.52
CA HIS A 731 -39.30 -12.17 7.19
C HIS A 731 -37.81 -12.48 7.36
N GLY A 732 -37.44 -13.74 7.12
CA GLY A 732 -36.03 -14.14 7.01
C GLY A 732 -35.89 -15.62 6.67
N ARG A 733 -35.06 -15.95 5.67
CA ARG A 733 -34.74 -17.33 5.25
C ARG A 733 -33.81 -18.07 6.23
N GLU A 734 -33.44 -17.44 7.35
CA GLU A 734 -32.48 -17.95 8.32
C GLU A 734 -33.16 -18.90 9.33
N LYS A 735 -32.61 -20.09 9.53
CA LYS A 735 -33.09 -21.10 10.48
C LYS A 735 -31.96 -21.51 11.44
N GLY A 736 -32.30 -21.91 12.67
CA GLY A 736 -31.36 -22.47 13.65
C GLY A 736 -30.38 -21.46 14.24
N LEU A 737 -29.11 -21.85 14.37
CA LEU A 737 -28.05 -21.06 15.02
C LEU A 737 -27.79 -19.71 14.35
N ALA A 738 -27.87 -19.62 13.02
CA ALA A 738 -27.71 -18.35 12.29
C ALA A 738 -28.70 -17.27 12.76
N LYS A 739 -29.95 -17.67 13.03
CA LYS A 739 -30.96 -16.78 13.61
C LYS A 739 -30.61 -16.36 15.02
N SER A 740 -30.04 -17.26 15.83
CA SER A 740 -29.62 -16.97 17.20
C SER A 740 -28.45 -15.99 17.23
N VAL A 741 -27.48 -16.12 16.31
CA VAL A 741 -26.38 -15.17 16.15
C VAL A 741 -26.88 -13.81 15.66
N SER A 742 -27.83 -13.79 14.72
CA SER A 742 -28.46 -12.56 14.23
C SER A 742 -29.19 -11.80 15.36
N GLN A 743 -29.94 -12.53 16.20
CA GLN A 743 -30.59 -11.97 17.39
C GLN A 743 -29.58 -11.49 18.44
N PHE A 744 -28.54 -12.29 18.72
CA PHE A 744 -27.46 -11.91 19.62
C PHE A 744 -26.78 -10.61 19.18
N ARG A 745 -26.51 -10.47 17.89
CA ARG A 745 -25.94 -9.25 17.31
C ARG A 745 -26.85 -8.05 17.49
N GLN A 746 -28.15 -8.19 17.20
CA GLN A 746 -29.10 -7.08 17.36
C GLN A 746 -29.10 -6.58 18.81
N THR A 747 -29.14 -7.50 19.77
CA THR A 747 -29.07 -7.15 21.20
C THR A 747 -27.77 -6.45 21.57
N LEU A 748 -26.61 -6.90 21.06
CA LEU A 748 -25.34 -6.19 21.29
C LEU A 748 -25.31 -4.79 20.68
N PHE A 749 -25.97 -4.59 19.55
CA PHE A 749 -26.05 -3.29 18.88
C PHE A 749 -26.97 -2.31 19.62
N ASP A 750 -28.11 -2.79 20.12
CA ASP A 750 -29.06 -1.99 20.88
C ASP A 750 -28.42 -1.49 22.20
N ILE A 751 -27.63 -2.33 22.89
CA ILE A 751 -26.86 -1.94 24.08
C ILE A 751 -25.84 -0.83 23.79
N LYS A 752 -25.18 -0.85 22.61
CA LYS A 752 -24.19 0.17 22.23
C LYS A 752 -24.83 1.54 21.96
N LYS A 753 -26.08 1.57 21.49
CA LYS A 753 -26.82 2.83 21.29
C LYS A 753 -27.26 3.46 22.61
N GLU A 754 -27.72 2.66 23.58
CA GLU A 754 -28.16 3.16 24.89
C GLU A 754 -27.00 3.70 25.76
N SER A 755 -25.75 3.34 25.45
CA SER A 755 -24.55 3.74 26.19
C SER A 755 -23.80 4.94 25.60
N GLN A 756 -24.27 5.51 24.48
CA GLN A 756 -23.81 6.81 23.99
C GLN A 756 -24.74 7.91 24.54
N PRO A 757 -24.23 8.93 25.26
CA PRO A 757 -25.07 10.04 25.67
C PRO A 757 -25.60 10.75 24.42
N GLU A 758 -26.91 10.96 24.35
CA GLU A 758 -27.52 11.83 23.35
C GLU A 758 -26.87 13.22 23.48
N ASP A 759 -26.21 13.69 22.43
CA ASP A 759 -25.83 15.10 22.32
C ASP A 759 -27.10 15.93 22.51
N GLU A 760 -27.15 16.69 23.60
CA GLU A 760 -28.23 17.64 23.89
C GLU A 760 -28.35 18.61 22.72
N ASN A 761 -29.43 18.45 21.97
CA ASN A 761 -29.86 19.35 20.91
C ASN A 761 -30.25 20.71 21.55
N PRO A 762 -29.60 21.83 21.21
CA PRO A 762 -29.88 23.12 21.84
C PRO A 762 -31.04 23.80 21.11
N ASP A 763 -32.28 23.36 21.35
CA ASP A 763 -33.45 24.16 20.94
C ASP A 763 -34.70 23.71 21.69
N HIS A 764 -34.91 24.31 22.87
CA HIS A 764 -36.24 24.69 23.36
C HIS A 764 -36.10 25.56 24.62
N ASN A 765 -36.10 26.88 24.43
CA ASN A 765 -36.58 27.82 25.44
C ASN A 765 -37.16 29.06 24.76
N GLN A 766 -38.44 28.97 24.41
CA GLN A 766 -39.36 30.11 24.33
C GLN A 766 -40.46 29.85 25.36
N GLU A 767 -40.48 30.61 26.46
CA GLU A 767 -41.42 31.72 26.69
C GLU A 767 -41.56 32.16 28.17
N ASN A 768 -41.61 33.49 28.32
CA ASN A 768 -42.35 34.29 29.31
C ASN A 768 -41.85 34.47 30.76
N SER A 769 -41.39 35.70 31.07
CA SER A 769 -42.20 36.66 31.87
C SER A 769 -41.59 38.07 32.01
N ASN A 770 -42.33 39.06 31.50
CA ASN A 770 -42.60 40.46 31.91
C ASN A 770 -41.73 41.24 32.94
N HIS A 771 -41.28 42.42 32.46
CA HIS A 771 -41.30 43.80 33.04
C HIS A 771 -40.45 44.19 34.28
N PRO A 772 -40.23 45.51 34.56
CA PRO A 772 -39.80 46.63 33.69
C PRO A 772 -38.70 47.53 34.33
N GLN A 773 -37.89 48.22 33.53
CA GLN A 773 -37.55 49.66 33.65
C GLN A 773 -36.65 50.09 32.48
#